data_AF-A0A9P5VYX1-F1
#
_entry.id   AF-A0A9P5VYX1-F1
#
_cell.length_a   1.000
_cell.length_b   1.000
_cell.length_c   1.000
_cell.angle_alpha   90.00
_cell.angle_beta   90.00
_cell.angle_gamma   90.00
#
_symmetry.space_group_name_H-M   'P 1'
#
loop_
_entity.id
_entity.type
_entity.pdbx_description
1 polymer ?
#
loop_
_entity_poly.entity_id
_entity_poly.type
_entity_poly.pdbx_seq_one_letter_code
_entity_poly.pdbx_strand_id
1 'polypeptide(L)'
;MADHLTTSPPVPDADMTTTETTASAQLAEGDSNRVTRSDSNETDPSSSTSETLAHVETGRGDDIRTNVPHTESSSEAPAMEAAGTAHKSASTLQARNHESKTIETLMGVRASPMLKRTAIKVESVMAEDMDVDVNIVSAPDEPCWSDHERDNEDLRLHQPEAFQGRSTKTGYVYDVRMKHHNNVHGDDDHPEDPRRIWKIFDALNCAQCTDRMIKIPTREASVDELGLVHTENHIDNITKTADMTKDDLLAMANNYNSIYLNNLSAFCARLSCGSLIELCKAVALGQVLNGLAIIRPPGHHAEPDEAGGFCLYNNVAIAARYLQKYHGLQKIFILDWDVHHGNGTQSAFYDDPDVVYCSIHRFDHGLFYPGDPVAGAHTAIGEGPGRGRTINIPWNSSGMGDSEYIYAFHKVIIPIIYEFAPDFVLVSAGFDAAKGDHIGQMLVTPAAYGHMTHMLKSLAGGKIILALEGGYNLDSIAVSGLACAKALLNDPIEPLDPIVPNAECVQTIHEVIEVQSRYWKSLPQSYTDPLHDPIENHNTVGVDKILSAYRQSYLQERHDMIRMPKLESEHGNEFLDNVLCTQRTFSSKPLYIFVHDLSEEISIKTLGTSSTLRSDKSIMVDTVSHYVDYIIGSGSELIDVAVPYQPISDEDKTALKEKLTVLLAEIWDNYVSTTGYTGRRIILLAAGFGCHSVTTFMNERQKEVVKYVSCVTLVPGDDSLPMVSKKMGPWYLDNSFVILTDDHPYWERQKGNNRNGSLIRSEHSSGRLSELMKHLRCSIFEGIQSRLETLPPAPESDSDEDFKDEDPTHMETGEAKVREHNGEPKENALHRNTGTAEETLLFKTEESLPYPKLSPSPILSAKAEAPVSLWQQFHSDFLTKPSDDAPKE
;
A
#
# COMPACT_ATOMS: atom_id res chain seq x y z
N MET A 1 24.14 6.91 -68.52
CA MET A 1 24.61 6.16 -69.70
C MET A 1 25.11 4.82 -69.20
N ALA A 2 24.68 3.70 -69.81
CA ALA A 2 25.14 2.31 -69.62
C ALA A 2 25.28 1.80 -68.16
N ASP A 3 24.52 0.83 -67.69
CA ASP A 3 24.39 -0.58 -68.14
C ASP A 3 25.71 -1.37 -68.08
N HIS A 4 25.78 -2.38 -67.21
CA HIS A 4 25.56 -3.78 -67.64
C HIS A 4 25.47 -4.77 -66.45
N LEU A 5 24.85 -5.92 -66.71
CA LEU A 5 24.71 -7.07 -65.79
C LEU A 5 25.90 -8.04 -65.90
N THR A 6 26.06 -8.96 -64.95
CA THR A 6 26.21 -10.42 -65.22
C THR A 6 26.08 -11.29 -63.96
N THR A 7 26.09 -12.63 -64.12
CA THR A 7 25.61 -13.64 -63.15
C THR A 7 26.71 -14.58 -62.61
N SER A 8 26.39 -15.30 -61.52
CA SER A 8 27.10 -16.46 -60.90
C SER A 8 27.32 -17.65 -61.87
N PRO A 9 27.96 -18.81 -61.51
CA PRO A 9 28.43 -19.36 -60.19
C PRO A 9 29.91 -19.91 -60.29
N PRO A 10 30.42 -20.98 -59.61
CA PRO A 10 30.02 -21.78 -58.43
C PRO A 10 31.14 -21.97 -57.34
N VAL A 11 30.93 -22.90 -56.37
CA VAL A 11 31.82 -23.26 -55.22
C VAL A 11 32.65 -24.55 -55.51
N PRO A 12 33.85 -24.76 -54.90
CA PRO A 12 34.00 -25.85 -53.90
C PRO A 12 35.06 -25.66 -52.76
N ASP A 13 34.63 -25.92 -51.52
CA ASP A 13 35.22 -26.67 -50.37
C ASP A 13 36.70 -26.66 -49.87
N ALA A 14 36.78 -26.65 -48.52
CA ALA A 14 37.62 -27.45 -47.57
C ALA A 14 39.08 -27.08 -47.18
N ASP A 15 39.27 -26.58 -45.93
CA ASP A 15 39.90 -27.26 -44.76
C ASP A 15 39.75 -26.33 -43.50
N MET A 16 39.22 -26.75 -42.34
CA MET A 16 39.81 -27.52 -41.21
C MET A 16 40.90 -26.75 -40.38
N THR A 17 40.88 -26.71 -39.03
CA THR A 17 40.01 -27.33 -38.00
C THR A 17 40.09 -26.64 -36.60
N THR A 18 39.23 -27.11 -35.66
CA THR A 18 39.17 -26.85 -34.19
C THR A 18 38.76 -25.44 -33.73
N THR A 19 38.03 -25.19 -32.63
CA THR A 19 37.15 -25.95 -31.66
C THR A 19 36.25 -24.90 -30.93
N GLU A 20 35.37 -25.10 -29.95
CA GLU A 20 34.93 -26.15 -28.99
C GLU A 20 33.37 -26.19 -28.97
N THR A 21 32.68 -27.33 -29.05
CA THR A 21 32.05 -28.16 -27.95
C THR A 21 31.16 -27.41 -26.94
N THR A 22 29.94 -27.83 -26.57
CA THR A 22 29.09 -29.04 -26.81
C THR A 22 27.67 -28.78 -26.23
N ALA A 23 26.56 -29.49 -26.50
CA ALA A 23 26.17 -30.55 -27.47
C ALA A 23 24.62 -30.74 -27.48
N SER A 24 24.09 -31.69 -28.25
CA SER A 24 22.66 -32.06 -28.25
C SER A 24 22.42 -33.56 -28.54
N ALA A 25 21.33 -34.10 -27.95
CA ALA A 25 20.44 -35.17 -28.45
C ALA A 25 20.87 -36.67 -28.59
N GLN A 26 19.89 -37.54 -28.25
CA GLN A 26 19.31 -38.65 -29.05
C GLN A 26 19.71 -40.16 -28.89
N LEU A 27 18.66 -41.00 -29.05
CA LEU A 27 18.60 -42.46 -29.38
C LEU A 27 19.06 -43.49 -28.30
N ALA A 28 18.61 -44.76 -28.21
CA ALA A 28 17.41 -45.56 -28.58
C ALA A 28 17.55 -46.99 -27.92
N GLU A 29 16.68 -48.02 -27.91
CA GLU A 29 15.36 -48.44 -28.46
C GLU A 29 14.57 -49.24 -27.34
N GLY A 30 13.52 -50.06 -27.64
CA GLY A 30 13.06 -51.09 -26.67
C GLY A 30 11.60 -51.67 -26.64
N ASP A 31 10.99 -52.03 -27.78
CA ASP A 31 9.92 -53.06 -27.98
C ASP A 31 8.82 -53.39 -26.90
N SER A 32 7.52 -53.17 -27.21
CA SER A 32 6.56 -54.27 -27.56
C SER A 32 5.03 -54.01 -27.40
N ASN A 33 4.24 -54.67 -28.27
CA ASN A 33 2.77 -54.96 -28.23
C ASN A 33 1.73 -53.81 -28.28
N ARG A 34 0.96 -53.62 -29.39
CA ARG A 34 -0.37 -54.23 -29.77
C ARG A 34 -1.61 -53.52 -29.14
N VAL A 35 -2.75 -53.28 -29.84
CA VAL A 35 -3.15 -53.57 -31.23
C VAL A 35 -4.23 -52.60 -31.81
N THR A 36 -3.95 -52.06 -33.00
CA THR A 36 -4.77 -51.61 -34.16
C THR A 36 -6.32 -51.38 -34.14
N ARG A 37 -6.73 -50.29 -34.84
CA ARG A 37 -7.82 -50.19 -35.88
C ARG A 37 -9.31 -50.26 -35.45
N SER A 38 -10.31 -49.73 -36.19
CA SER A 38 -10.36 -49.00 -37.49
C SER A 38 -11.72 -48.32 -37.79
N ASP A 39 -11.69 -47.24 -38.58
CA ASP A 39 -12.60 -46.80 -39.67
C ASP A 39 -14.14 -46.54 -39.50
N SER A 40 -14.54 -45.34 -39.99
CA SER A 40 -15.63 -45.06 -40.98
C SER A 40 -16.95 -44.33 -40.59
N ASN A 41 -17.31 -43.42 -41.51
CA ASN A 41 -18.61 -42.85 -41.92
C ASN A 41 -19.43 -41.83 -41.10
N GLU A 42 -19.59 -40.63 -41.70
CA GLU A 42 -20.84 -39.88 -42.01
C GLU A 42 -22.12 -40.26 -41.22
N THR A 43 -22.86 -39.37 -40.53
CA THR A 43 -23.59 -38.18 -41.05
C THR A 43 -24.13 -37.26 -39.93
N ASP A 44 -24.45 -36.01 -40.27
CA ASP A 44 -25.21 -35.00 -39.49
C ASP A 44 -26.77 -35.25 -39.55
N PRO A 45 -27.67 -34.53 -38.83
CA PRO A 45 -27.46 -33.52 -37.78
C PRO A 45 -28.43 -33.55 -36.55
N SER A 46 -28.10 -32.69 -35.57
CA SER A 46 -29.04 -31.89 -34.72
C SER A 46 -29.94 -32.52 -33.62
N SER A 47 -29.97 -31.81 -32.49
CA SER A 47 -31.02 -31.75 -31.44
C SER A 47 -31.48 -33.05 -30.74
N SER A 48 -31.05 -33.22 -29.48
CA SER A 48 -31.61 -34.19 -28.52
C SER A 48 -32.53 -33.52 -27.49
N THR A 49 -33.65 -34.18 -27.15
CA THR A 49 -34.67 -33.71 -26.19
C THR A 49 -34.42 -34.17 -24.75
N SER A 50 -35.12 -33.54 -23.81
CA SER A 50 -35.18 -33.90 -22.39
C SER A 50 -36.11 -35.10 -22.10
N GLU A 51 -35.68 -36.00 -21.20
CA GLU A 51 -36.52 -36.85 -20.32
C GLU A 51 -35.66 -37.28 -19.11
N THR A 52 -36.17 -37.84 -18.00
CA THR A 52 -37.09 -37.40 -16.92
C THR A 52 -37.00 -38.47 -15.82
N LEU A 53 -37.37 -38.15 -14.56
CA LEU A 53 -37.71 -39.11 -13.47
C LEU A 53 -36.54 -39.96 -12.89
N ALA A 54 -36.46 -40.31 -11.60
CA ALA A 54 -37.13 -39.92 -10.34
C ALA A 54 -36.23 -40.40 -9.15
N HIS A 55 -36.60 -40.65 -7.88
CA HIS A 55 -37.86 -40.70 -7.11
C HIS A 55 -37.55 -40.72 -5.58
N VAL A 56 -38.56 -40.51 -4.71
CA VAL A 56 -38.60 -40.91 -3.25
C VAL A 56 -37.75 -40.03 -2.29
N GLU A 57 -38.19 -39.66 -1.06
CA GLU A 57 -39.41 -39.96 -0.28
C GLU A 57 -40.05 -38.68 0.35
N THR A 58 -41.17 -38.82 1.08
CA THR A 58 -42.00 -37.69 1.59
C THR A 58 -42.45 -37.85 3.04
N GLY A 59 -42.62 -36.73 3.76
CA GLY A 59 -43.39 -36.63 5.01
C GLY A 59 -44.58 -35.67 4.84
N ARG A 60 -45.77 -36.02 5.34
CA ARG A 60 -47.03 -35.29 5.10
C ARG A 60 -47.52 -34.47 6.31
N GLY A 61 -48.30 -33.43 5.99
CA GLY A 61 -49.24 -32.76 6.88
C GLY A 61 -50.20 -31.90 6.05
N ASP A 62 -51.43 -32.36 5.87
CA ASP A 62 -52.44 -31.71 5.02
C ASP A 62 -53.24 -30.61 5.76
N ASP A 63 -53.71 -29.58 5.03
CA ASP A 63 -55.16 -29.28 5.03
C ASP A 63 -55.64 -28.32 3.90
N ILE A 64 -56.50 -28.89 3.02
CA ILE A 64 -57.76 -28.34 2.46
C ILE A 64 -57.81 -26.88 1.91
N ARG A 65 -57.76 -26.77 0.56
CA ARG A 65 -58.78 -26.25 -0.42
C ARG A 65 -59.69 -25.06 0.00
N THR A 66 -60.08 -24.12 -0.89
CA THR A 66 -60.70 -24.31 -2.23
C THR A 66 -60.52 -23.16 -3.25
N ASN A 67 -60.54 -23.53 -4.54
CA ASN A 67 -60.84 -22.85 -5.84
C ASN A 67 -61.43 -21.40 -5.82
N VAL A 68 -61.11 -20.43 -6.73
CA VAL A 68 -60.90 -20.39 -8.22
C VAL A 68 -62.22 -20.48 -9.02
N PRO A 69 -62.49 -19.71 -10.14
CA PRO A 69 -61.71 -18.74 -10.96
C PRO A 69 -62.39 -17.31 -11.02
N HIS A 70 -62.47 -16.41 -12.05
CA HIS A 70 -62.14 -16.35 -13.51
C HIS A 70 -62.15 -14.90 -14.13
N THR A 71 -61.34 -14.65 -15.18
CA THR A 71 -61.49 -13.81 -16.42
C THR A 71 -61.97 -12.32 -16.49
N GLU A 72 -61.04 -11.45 -16.93
CA GLU A 72 -61.04 -10.61 -18.18
C GLU A 72 -61.59 -9.15 -18.29
N SER A 73 -61.09 -8.48 -19.36
CA SER A 73 -61.47 -7.20 -20.03
C SER A 73 -60.99 -5.81 -19.53
N SER A 74 -59.76 -5.45 -19.93
CA SER A 74 -59.38 -4.29 -20.81
C SER A 74 -59.79 -2.82 -20.55
N SER A 75 -58.75 -1.94 -20.55
CA SER A 75 -58.63 -0.60 -21.19
C SER A 75 -59.56 0.58 -20.86
N GLU A 76 -58.98 1.73 -20.47
CA GLU A 76 -58.88 2.94 -21.36
C GLU A 76 -57.92 4.02 -20.80
N ALA A 77 -57.77 5.15 -21.51
CA ALA A 77 -56.73 6.17 -21.35
C ALA A 77 -57.31 7.60 -21.04
N PRO A 78 -56.49 8.63 -20.73
CA PRO A 78 -57.00 9.91 -20.17
C PRO A 78 -57.37 10.97 -21.23
N ALA A 79 -58.09 12.01 -20.81
CA ALA A 79 -58.46 13.17 -21.63
C ALA A 79 -58.31 14.51 -20.89
N MET A 80 -58.04 15.58 -21.66
CA MET A 80 -58.03 16.98 -21.21
C MET A 80 -59.34 17.69 -21.62
N GLU A 81 -59.64 18.84 -21.01
CA GLU A 81 -60.34 19.94 -21.72
C GLU A 81 -59.86 21.32 -21.22
N ALA A 82 -60.18 22.40 -21.94
CA ALA A 82 -59.46 23.68 -21.85
C ALA A 82 -60.29 24.93 -22.24
N ALA A 83 -59.60 26.09 -22.31
CA ALA A 83 -60.03 27.44 -22.71
C ALA A 83 -60.75 28.30 -21.63
N GLY A 84 -60.60 29.64 -21.61
CA GLY A 84 -59.60 30.48 -22.31
C GLY A 84 -60.11 31.87 -22.73
N THR A 85 -59.36 32.94 -22.41
CA THR A 85 -59.33 34.26 -23.12
C THR A 85 -58.21 35.14 -22.52
N ALA A 86 -57.81 36.24 -23.18
CA ALA A 86 -56.57 36.97 -22.84
C ALA A 86 -56.58 38.47 -23.21
N HIS A 87 -55.76 39.31 -22.55
CA HIS A 87 -55.14 40.48 -23.20
C HIS A 87 -53.93 41.13 -22.48
N LYS A 88 -52.79 41.15 -23.22
CA LYS A 88 -51.79 42.25 -23.42
C LYS A 88 -51.07 42.98 -22.26
N SER A 89 -49.80 43.27 -22.58
CA SER A 89 -48.92 44.38 -22.10
C SER A 89 -48.29 44.30 -20.70
N ALA A 90 -47.18 44.99 -20.39
CA ALA A 90 -45.89 45.17 -21.12
C ALA A 90 -44.89 46.01 -20.27
N SER A 91 -43.60 45.67 -20.37
CA SER A 91 -42.42 46.56 -20.20
C SER A 91 -41.90 46.95 -18.80
N THR A 92 -40.57 47.11 -18.77
CA THR A 92 -39.74 48.04 -17.96
C THR A 92 -39.47 47.75 -16.48
N LEU A 93 -38.28 47.18 -16.22
CA LEU A 93 -37.49 47.34 -14.99
C LEU A 93 -36.63 48.62 -15.10
N GLN A 94 -36.64 49.51 -14.10
CA GLN A 94 -35.47 50.38 -13.84
C GLN A 94 -35.42 51.01 -12.43
N ALA A 95 -34.25 50.84 -11.81
CA ALA A 95 -33.51 51.72 -10.88
C ALA A 95 -34.23 52.64 -9.86
N ARG A 96 -33.70 52.62 -8.61
CA ARG A 96 -33.46 53.86 -7.83
C ARG A 96 -32.27 53.70 -6.86
N ASN A 97 -31.36 54.66 -6.88
CA ASN A 97 -30.22 54.76 -5.96
C ASN A 97 -30.61 55.50 -4.68
N HIS A 98 -29.78 55.39 -3.62
CA HIS A 98 -29.19 56.59 -3.00
C HIS A 98 -27.91 56.27 -2.20
N GLU A 99 -27.25 57.33 -1.69
CA GLU A 99 -25.84 57.36 -1.30
C GLU A 99 -25.60 57.74 0.18
N SER A 100 -24.34 57.70 0.61
CA SER A 100 -23.85 57.86 1.98
C SER A 100 -23.89 59.27 2.58
N LYS A 101 -23.98 59.35 3.93
CA LYS A 101 -23.11 60.12 4.86
C LYS A 101 -23.49 59.75 6.32
N THR A 102 -22.65 59.20 7.20
CA THR A 102 -21.37 59.66 7.81
C THR A 102 -21.55 60.72 8.90
N ILE A 103 -21.15 60.40 10.16
CA ILE A 103 -20.33 61.21 11.13
C ILE A 103 -20.44 60.63 12.58
N GLU A 104 -19.29 60.26 13.17
CA GLU A 104 -18.80 60.42 14.57
C GLU A 104 -19.68 60.12 15.84
N THR A 105 -19.17 59.81 17.04
CA THR A 105 -17.83 59.42 17.57
C THR A 105 -17.98 58.92 19.02
N LEU A 106 -17.21 57.91 19.46
CA LEU A 106 -16.59 57.86 20.81
C LEU A 106 -15.54 56.73 20.94
N MET A 107 -14.62 56.85 21.90
CA MET A 107 -13.38 56.05 22.00
C MET A 107 -13.40 55.02 23.15
N GLY A 108 -12.58 53.96 23.04
CA GLY A 108 -12.43 52.94 24.08
C GLY A 108 -11.16 52.08 23.94
N VAL A 109 -9.97 52.70 23.97
CA VAL A 109 -8.69 51.99 23.77
C VAL A 109 -8.20 51.28 25.05
N ARG A 110 -7.77 50.02 24.93
CA ARG A 110 -6.71 49.41 25.76
C ARG A 110 -5.94 48.36 24.93
N ALA A 111 -4.61 48.35 25.08
CA ALA A 111 -3.71 47.45 24.36
C ALA A 111 -2.53 47.02 25.26
N SER A 112 -2.03 45.80 25.08
CA SER A 112 -0.76 45.26 25.63
C SER A 112 -0.57 43.80 25.15
N PRO A 113 0.66 43.26 25.15
CA PRO A 113 1.94 43.91 24.89
C PRO A 113 2.83 43.12 23.89
N MET A 114 3.86 43.77 23.32
CA MET A 114 4.91 43.06 22.59
C MET A 114 5.94 42.43 23.54
N LEU A 115 6.50 41.26 23.18
CA LEU A 115 7.80 40.81 23.68
C LEU A 115 8.86 40.85 22.57
N LYS A 116 10.14 40.79 22.98
CA LYS A 116 11.27 41.30 22.18
C LYS A 116 11.91 40.22 21.31
N ARG A 117 12.33 40.58 20.10
CA ARG A 117 13.42 39.88 19.39
C ARG A 117 14.74 40.15 20.11
N THR A 118 15.47 39.09 20.47
CA THR A 118 16.85 39.19 20.96
C THR A 118 17.79 39.00 19.79
N ALA A 119 18.56 40.03 19.43
CA ALA A 119 19.63 39.89 18.46
C ALA A 119 20.88 39.34 19.17
N ILE A 120 21.36 38.17 18.75
CA ILE A 120 22.63 37.62 19.22
C ILE A 120 23.73 38.14 18.30
N LYS A 121 24.59 39.00 18.84
CA LYS A 121 25.80 39.49 18.20
C LYS A 121 26.92 38.49 18.46
N VAL A 122 27.33 37.74 17.44
CA VAL A 122 28.53 36.91 17.52
C VAL A 122 29.75 37.81 17.36
N GLU A 123 30.52 37.97 18.43
CA GLU A 123 31.81 38.68 18.40
C GLU A 123 32.94 37.69 18.10
N SER A 124 33.89 38.12 17.28
CA SER A 124 35.05 37.32 16.88
C SER A 124 36.02 37.15 18.05
N VAL A 125 36.31 35.90 18.43
CA VAL A 125 37.43 35.54 19.29
C VAL A 125 38.46 34.82 18.43
N MET A 126 39.72 35.26 18.48
CA MET A 126 40.82 34.60 17.78
C MET A 126 41.22 33.30 18.51
N ALA A 127 41.55 32.27 17.73
CA ALA A 127 42.27 31.08 18.16
C ALA A 127 43.43 30.85 17.18
N GLU A 128 44.50 30.22 17.66
CA GLU A 128 45.85 30.33 17.09
C GLU A 128 46.15 29.32 15.98
N ASP A 129 47.25 29.56 15.26
CA ASP A 129 47.68 28.77 14.10
C ASP A 129 48.04 27.32 14.43
N MET A 130 47.66 26.39 13.56
CA MET A 130 48.31 25.09 13.40
C MET A 130 48.38 24.73 11.91
N ASP A 131 49.58 24.76 11.34
CA ASP A 131 49.84 24.35 9.97
C ASP A 131 49.57 22.85 9.74
N VAL A 132 48.94 22.53 8.61
CA VAL A 132 48.96 21.19 8.01
C VAL A 132 49.11 21.35 6.49
N ASP A 133 50.27 20.96 5.95
CA ASP A 133 50.57 21.03 4.52
C ASP A 133 49.60 20.20 3.68
N VAL A 134 49.07 20.79 2.60
CA VAL A 134 48.44 20.07 1.50
C VAL A 134 49.02 20.57 0.18
N ASN A 135 49.72 19.70 -0.54
CA ASN A 135 50.44 20.05 -1.76
C ASN A 135 49.50 20.48 -2.89
N ILE A 136 49.71 21.69 -3.42
CA ILE A 136 49.09 22.15 -4.67
C ILE A 136 49.90 21.57 -5.84
N VAL A 137 49.31 20.67 -6.61
CA VAL A 137 49.86 20.20 -7.89
C VAL A 137 49.23 21.01 -9.02
N SER A 138 50.06 21.74 -9.77
CA SER A 138 49.65 22.53 -10.93
C SER A 138 49.26 21.64 -12.12
N ALA A 139 48.13 21.93 -12.75
CA ALA A 139 47.76 21.32 -14.02
C ALA A 139 48.67 21.81 -15.19
N PRO A 140 49.03 20.95 -16.15
CA PRO A 140 49.87 21.32 -17.31
C PRO A 140 49.06 21.95 -18.47
N ASP A 141 49.79 22.58 -19.39
CA ASP A 141 49.25 23.41 -20.48
C ASP A 141 48.48 22.66 -21.60
N GLU A 142 47.60 23.37 -22.30
CA GLU A 142 46.87 22.87 -23.47
C GLU A 142 47.75 22.75 -24.74
N PRO A 143 47.59 21.68 -25.55
CA PRO A 143 48.23 21.58 -26.85
C PRO A 143 47.42 22.31 -27.94
N CYS A 144 47.99 23.39 -28.48
CA CYS A 144 47.47 24.06 -29.66
C CYS A 144 47.44 23.12 -30.89
N TRP A 145 46.29 23.07 -31.58
CA TRP A 145 46.13 22.43 -32.89
C TRP A 145 45.61 23.44 -33.92
N SER A 146 46.14 23.32 -35.15
CA SER A 146 46.12 24.38 -36.16
C SER A 146 44.95 24.34 -37.13
N ASP A 147 44.71 25.48 -37.78
CA ASP A 147 43.60 25.76 -38.69
C ASP A 147 43.45 24.77 -39.85
N HIS A 148 42.24 24.22 -39.99
CA HIS A 148 41.73 23.64 -41.23
C HIS A 148 40.29 24.12 -41.47
N GLU A 149 40.17 25.38 -41.93
CA GLU A 149 38.94 25.88 -42.51
C GLU A 149 38.48 24.96 -43.67
N ARG A 150 37.19 24.65 -43.70
CA ARG A 150 36.52 24.14 -44.90
C ARG A 150 35.07 24.60 -44.88
N ASP A 151 34.60 25.07 -46.04
CA ASP A 151 33.47 25.96 -46.14
C ASP A 151 32.14 25.34 -45.67
N ASN A 152 31.39 26.08 -44.85
CA ASN A 152 29.99 25.77 -44.55
C ASN A 152 29.20 27.03 -44.12
N GLU A 153 29.41 28.15 -44.83
CA GLU A 153 28.60 29.37 -44.65
C GLU A 153 27.21 29.23 -45.28
N ASP A 154 26.27 28.55 -44.59
CA ASP A 154 24.82 28.72 -44.87
C ASP A 154 23.87 28.39 -43.69
N LEU A 155 24.38 28.04 -42.50
CA LEU A 155 23.55 27.71 -41.32
C LEU A 155 23.88 28.52 -40.05
N ARG A 156 24.32 29.78 -40.19
CA ARG A 156 24.31 30.75 -39.07
C ARG A 156 22.88 31.22 -38.79
N LEU A 157 22.12 30.38 -38.09
CA LEU A 157 20.88 30.78 -37.39
C LEU A 157 21.10 32.12 -36.69
N HIS A 158 20.24 33.10 -36.97
CA HIS A 158 20.28 34.37 -36.25
C HIS A 158 20.05 34.10 -34.76
N GLN A 159 21.09 34.31 -33.94
CA GLN A 159 20.91 34.46 -32.50
C GLN A 159 19.94 35.64 -32.30
N PRO A 160 18.78 35.45 -31.64
CA PRO A 160 17.89 36.55 -31.36
C PRO A 160 18.61 37.62 -30.54
N GLU A 161 18.38 38.90 -30.85
CA GLU A 161 18.91 40.00 -30.04
C GLU A 161 18.52 39.77 -28.57
N ALA A 162 19.51 39.82 -27.68
CA ALA A 162 19.36 39.33 -26.31
C ALA A 162 18.25 40.09 -25.57
N PHE A 163 17.10 39.43 -25.40
CA PHE A 163 15.89 40.03 -24.84
C PHE A 163 16.17 40.61 -23.45
N GLN A 164 15.98 41.92 -23.29
CA GLN A 164 16.25 42.63 -22.04
C GLN A 164 15.18 42.32 -20.99
N GLY A 165 15.38 41.21 -20.29
CA GLY A 165 14.48 40.68 -19.27
C GLY A 165 13.62 39.53 -19.80
N ARG A 166 13.52 38.43 -19.04
CA ARG A 166 12.56 37.36 -19.30
C ARG A 166 11.14 37.87 -19.02
N SER A 167 10.19 37.48 -19.86
CA SER A 167 8.77 37.77 -19.65
C SER A 167 8.26 37.18 -18.34
N THR A 168 7.37 37.90 -17.66
CA THR A 168 6.65 37.42 -16.46
C THR A 168 5.19 37.04 -16.78
N LYS A 169 4.85 36.90 -18.07
CA LYS A 169 3.49 36.63 -18.54
C LYS A 169 3.26 35.15 -18.80
N THR A 170 2.06 34.66 -18.50
CA THR A 170 1.60 33.31 -18.85
C THR A 170 1.10 33.28 -20.29
N GLY A 171 1.53 32.30 -21.07
CA GLY A 171 1.03 32.03 -22.42
C GLY A 171 -0.16 31.05 -22.43
N TYR A 172 -0.92 31.03 -23.51
CA TYR A 172 -1.85 29.93 -23.78
C TYR A 172 -2.02 29.66 -25.27
N VAL A 173 -2.35 28.42 -25.62
CA VAL A 173 -2.86 28.05 -26.95
C VAL A 173 -4.28 27.51 -26.85
N TYR A 174 -5.09 27.85 -27.85
CA TYR A 174 -6.44 27.36 -28.04
C TYR A 174 -6.85 27.57 -29.50
N ASP A 175 -7.30 26.52 -30.18
CA ASP A 175 -7.82 26.60 -31.54
C ASP A 175 -9.15 25.86 -31.65
N VAL A 176 -10.20 26.57 -32.06
CA VAL A 176 -11.54 25.99 -32.23
C VAL A 176 -11.57 24.89 -33.30
N ARG A 177 -10.61 24.89 -34.24
CA ARG A 177 -10.51 23.88 -35.31
C ARG A 177 -10.15 22.48 -34.78
N MET A 178 -9.51 22.39 -33.62
CA MET A 178 -9.25 21.11 -32.93
C MET A 178 -10.55 20.37 -32.58
N LYS A 179 -11.71 21.06 -32.55
CA LYS A 179 -13.03 20.46 -32.35
C LYS A 179 -13.54 19.65 -33.55
N HIS A 180 -12.84 19.66 -34.69
CA HIS A 180 -13.26 18.93 -35.90
C HIS A 180 -12.90 17.44 -35.88
N HIS A 181 -11.98 17.01 -35.02
CA HIS A 181 -11.87 15.61 -34.60
C HIS A 181 -13.05 15.31 -33.66
N ASN A 182 -14.00 14.50 -34.08
CA ASN A 182 -15.18 14.14 -33.28
C ASN A 182 -15.67 12.74 -33.65
N ASN A 183 -16.38 12.09 -32.73
CA ASN A 183 -17.06 10.84 -33.07
C ASN A 183 -18.10 11.11 -34.18
N VAL A 184 -18.04 10.34 -35.25
CA VAL A 184 -19.00 10.40 -36.39
C VAL A 184 -19.74 9.08 -36.57
N HIS A 185 -19.64 8.17 -35.60
CA HIS A 185 -20.02 6.76 -35.72
C HIS A 185 -21.35 6.40 -35.08
N GLY A 186 -22.03 7.36 -34.45
CA GLY A 186 -23.43 7.22 -33.99
C GLY A 186 -23.61 6.95 -32.50
N ASP A 187 -22.52 7.02 -31.72
CA ASP A 187 -22.55 7.05 -30.26
C ASP A 187 -22.25 8.48 -29.79
N ASP A 188 -23.31 9.26 -29.54
CA ASP A 188 -23.24 10.70 -29.23
C ASP A 188 -22.69 10.99 -27.82
N ASP A 189 -22.58 9.97 -26.96
CA ASP A 189 -22.15 10.07 -25.55
C ASP A 189 -20.67 9.68 -25.32
N HIS A 190 -19.87 9.55 -26.39
CA HIS A 190 -18.43 9.23 -26.29
C HIS A 190 -17.66 10.23 -25.40
N PRO A 191 -16.87 9.77 -24.40
CA PRO A 191 -16.33 10.63 -23.34
C PRO A 191 -15.32 11.68 -23.81
N GLU A 192 -14.45 11.35 -24.77
CA GLU A 192 -13.57 12.35 -25.39
C GLU A 192 -14.38 13.21 -26.37
N ASP A 193 -14.87 14.34 -25.84
CA ASP A 193 -15.84 15.24 -26.45
C ASP A 193 -15.18 16.55 -26.95
N PRO A 194 -15.44 17.00 -28.19
CA PRO A 194 -15.01 18.30 -28.70
C PRO A 194 -15.35 19.52 -27.82
N ARG A 195 -16.36 19.44 -26.95
CA ARG A 195 -16.72 20.49 -25.98
C ARG A 195 -15.67 20.67 -24.88
N ARG A 196 -14.80 19.69 -24.60
CA ARG A 196 -13.79 19.70 -23.53
C ARG A 196 -12.89 20.95 -23.56
N ILE A 197 -12.16 21.17 -24.65
CA ILE A 197 -11.30 22.36 -24.82
C ILE A 197 -12.08 23.68 -24.80
N TRP A 198 -13.34 23.68 -25.23
CA TRP A 198 -14.16 24.88 -25.21
C TRP A 198 -14.61 25.23 -23.78
N LYS A 199 -15.01 24.24 -22.98
CA LYS A 199 -15.39 24.42 -21.56
C LYS A 199 -14.28 25.06 -20.72
N ILE A 200 -13.05 24.60 -20.89
CA ILE A 200 -11.86 25.18 -20.22
C ILE A 200 -11.62 26.62 -20.70
N PHE A 201 -11.60 26.85 -22.02
CA PHE A 201 -11.42 28.19 -22.59
C PHE A 201 -12.51 29.18 -22.13
N ASP A 202 -13.77 28.75 -22.09
CA ASP A 202 -14.92 29.55 -21.67
C ASP A 202 -14.85 29.92 -20.18
N ALA A 203 -14.46 28.99 -19.31
CA ALA A 203 -14.21 29.26 -17.89
C ALA A 203 -13.08 30.28 -17.69
N LEU A 204 -11.98 30.16 -18.44
CA LEU A 204 -10.87 31.13 -18.42
C LEU A 204 -11.28 32.53 -18.95
N ASN A 205 -12.18 32.62 -19.93
CA ASN A 205 -12.74 33.89 -20.40
C ASN A 205 -13.67 34.51 -19.34
N CYS A 206 -14.59 33.73 -18.78
CA CYS A 206 -15.54 34.18 -17.76
C CYS A 206 -14.82 34.68 -16.48
N ALA A 207 -13.66 34.11 -16.15
CA ALA A 207 -12.80 34.53 -15.05
C ALA A 207 -11.72 35.57 -15.43
N GLN A 208 -11.77 36.13 -16.65
CA GLN A 208 -10.83 37.15 -17.14
C GLN A 208 -9.35 36.76 -17.01
N CYS A 209 -9.06 35.47 -17.19
CA CYS A 209 -7.69 34.95 -17.23
C CYS A 209 -7.05 35.23 -18.59
N THR A 210 -7.79 35.02 -19.69
CA THR A 210 -7.31 35.27 -21.06
C THR A 210 -6.92 36.73 -21.30
N ASP A 211 -7.63 37.70 -20.72
CA ASP A 211 -7.28 39.14 -20.73
C ASP A 211 -5.89 39.43 -20.12
N ARG A 212 -5.34 38.52 -19.30
CA ARG A 212 -4.07 38.65 -18.57
C ARG A 212 -2.96 37.77 -19.14
N MET A 213 -3.30 36.77 -19.94
CA MET A 213 -2.41 35.82 -20.61
C MET A 213 -2.08 36.28 -22.04
N ILE A 214 -1.04 35.70 -22.65
CA ILE A 214 -0.68 35.94 -24.06
C ILE A 214 -1.14 34.76 -24.90
N LYS A 215 -2.02 34.99 -25.88
CA LYS A 215 -2.36 33.92 -26.84
C LYS A 215 -1.20 33.70 -27.80
N ILE A 216 -0.63 32.50 -27.79
CA ILE A 216 0.38 32.07 -28.74
C ILE A 216 -0.32 31.58 -30.03
N PRO A 217 0.19 31.90 -31.24
CA PRO A 217 -0.35 31.39 -32.49
C PRO A 217 -0.26 29.87 -32.60
N THR A 218 -1.25 29.25 -33.25
CA THR A 218 -1.37 27.79 -33.42
C THR A 218 -0.98 27.38 -34.85
N ARG A 219 -0.33 26.22 -34.99
CA ARG A 219 0.06 25.63 -36.29
C ARG A 219 0.00 24.11 -36.25
N GLU A 220 0.08 23.50 -37.42
CA GLU A 220 0.36 22.07 -37.53
C GLU A 220 1.84 21.76 -37.24
N ALA A 221 2.09 20.62 -36.62
CA ALA A 221 3.41 19.97 -36.58
C ALA A 221 3.77 19.45 -37.98
N SER A 222 5.03 19.58 -38.35
CA SER A 222 5.62 19.00 -39.56
C SER A 222 5.97 17.51 -39.36
N VAL A 223 6.14 16.77 -40.47
CA VAL A 223 6.54 15.35 -40.42
C VAL A 223 7.87 15.18 -39.66
N ASP A 224 8.84 16.08 -39.88
CA ASP A 224 10.14 16.09 -39.19
C ASP A 224 10.07 16.37 -37.67
N GLU A 225 8.94 16.90 -37.19
CA GLU A 225 8.65 17.10 -35.77
C GLU A 225 7.92 15.90 -35.18
N LEU A 226 6.97 15.29 -35.91
CA LEU A 226 6.33 14.04 -35.50
C LEU A 226 7.35 12.89 -35.41
N GLY A 227 8.26 12.83 -36.38
CA GLY A 227 9.37 11.87 -36.46
C GLY A 227 10.49 12.06 -35.41
N LEU A 228 10.28 12.92 -34.41
CA LEU A 228 11.12 12.97 -33.21
C LEU A 228 10.75 11.90 -32.17
N VAL A 229 9.57 11.29 -32.32
CA VAL A 229 9.05 10.21 -31.45
C VAL A 229 8.44 9.09 -32.28
N HIS A 230 7.67 9.44 -33.32
CA HIS A 230 6.87 8.46 -34.06
C HIS A 230 7.59 7.87 -35.26
N THR A 231 7.36 6.60 -35.53
CA THR A 231 7.83 5.92 -36.74
C THR A 231 7.16 6.49 -37.99
N GLU A 232 7.86 6.42 -39.13
CA GLU A 232 7.32 6.83 -40.42
C GLU A 232 5.98 6.14 -40.71
N ASN A 233 5.89 4.81 -40.47
CA ASN A 233 4.68 4.01 -40.66
C ASN A 233 3.47 4.54 -39.87
N HIS A 234 3.66 4.91 -38.60
CA HIS A 234 2.57 5.47 -37.78
C HIS A 234 2.09 6.82 -38.31
N ILE A 235 3.03 7.73 -38.61
CA ILE A 235 2.73 9.05 -39.19
C ILE A 235 1.98 8.91 -40.51
N ASP A 236 2.39 7.95 -41.34
CA ASP A 236 1.80 7.66 -42.64
C ASP A 236 0.38 7.10 -42.48
N ASN A 237 0.15 6.18 -41.54
CA ASN A 237 -1.16 5.58 -41.27
C ASN A 237 -2.17 6.58 -40.71
N ILE A 238 -1.77 7.40 -39.74
CA ILE A 238 -2.60 8.51 -39.24
C ILE A 238 -2.85 9.53 -40.35
N THR A 239 -1.86 9.86 -41.18
CA THR A 239 -2.04 10.82 -42.29
C THR A 239 -3.03 10.36 -43.34
N LYS A 240 -3.05 9.06 -43.69
CA LYS A 240 -4.00 8.47 -44.67
C LYS A 240 -5.46 8.57 -44.24
N THR A 241 -5.76 8.77 -42.95
CA THR A 241 -7.15 8.95 -42.46
C THR A 241 -7.89 10.12 -43.12
N ALA A 242 -7.17 11.10 -43.67
CA ALA A 242 -7.78 12.22 -44.39
C ALA A 242 -8.60 11.77 -45.62
N ASP A 243 -8.11 10.79 -46.38
CA ASP A 243 -8.67 10.37 -47.67
C ASP A 243 -9.48 9.05 -47.60
N MET A 244 -9.56 8.43 -46.42
CA MET A 244 -10.27 7.17 -46.18
C MET A 244 -11.80 7.32 -46.21
N THR A 245 -12.51 6.24 -46.57
CA THR A 245 -13.98 6.19 -46.42
C THR A 245 -14.38 5.99 -44.95
N LYS A 246 -15.67 6.21 -44.62
CA LYS A 246 -16.16 5.98 -43.25
C LYS A 246 -15.94 4.52 -42.80
N ASP A 247 -16.09 3.56 -43.70
CA ASP A 247 -15.97 2.14 -43.36
C ASP A 247 -14.50 1.74 -43.15
N ASP A 248 -13.57 2.33 -43.93
CA ASP A 248 -12.12 2.17 -43.70
C ASP A 248 -11.69 2.80 -42.36
N LEU A 249 -12.23 3.98 -42.02
CA LEU A 249 -11.96 4.67 -40.76
C LEU A 249 -12.49 3.89 -39.55
N LEU A 250 -13.64 3.24 -39.68
CA LEU A 250 -14.17 2.30 -38.67
C LEU A 250 -13.28 1.07 -38.53
N ALA A 251 -12.88 0.45 -39.65
CA ALA A 251 -12.01 -0.71 -39.64
C ALA A 251 -10.63 -0.39 -39.02
N MET A 252 -10.06 0.79 -39.31
CA MET A 252 -8.83 1.25 -38.69
C MET A 252 -9.00 1.54 -37.19
N ALA A 253 -10.05 2.27 -36.80
CA ALA A 253 -10.29 2.60 -35.39
C ALA A 253 -10.47 1.34 -34.52
N ASN A 254 -11.16 0.32 -35.04
CA ASN A 254 -11.37 -0.95 -34.36
C ASN A 254 -10.10 -1.82 -34.21
N ASN A 255 -9.01 -1.49 -34.91
CA ASN A 255 -7.72 -2.17 -34.74
C ASN A 255 -6.87 -1.57 -33.61
N TYR A 256 -7.18 -0.35 -33.16
CA TYR A 256 -6.48 0.37 -32.10
C TYR A 256 -7.24 0.30 -30.78
N ASN A 257 -6.52 0.38 -29.65
CA ASN A 257 -7.13 0.34 -28.34
C ASN A 257 -7.76 1.70 -27.93
N SER A 258 -9.10 1.77 -27.90
CA SER A 258 -9.87 2.96 -27.49
C SER A 258 -9.57 4.22 -28.34
N ILE A 259 -9.75 4.10 -29.66
CA ILE A 259 -9.62 5.20 -30.63
C ILE A 259 -10.93 5.39 -31.42
N TYR A 260 -11.24 6.64 -31.79
CA TYR A 260 -12.17 6.94 -32.88
C TYR A 260 -11.49 7.83 -33.94
N LEU A 261 -11.93 7.72 -35.20
CA LEU A 261 -11.34 8.45 -36.33
C LEU A 261 -12.39 9.11 -37.23
N ASN A 262 -12.02 10.25 -37.82
CA ASN A 262 -12.71 10.93 -38.90
C ASN A 262 -11.68 11.59 -39.86
N ASN A 263 -12.11 12.07 -41.02
CA ASN A 263 -11.23 12.66 -42.05
C ASN A 263 -10.46 13.93 -41.61
N LEU A 264 -10.79 14.52 -40.45
CA LEU A 264 -10.10 15.69 -39.89
C LEU A 264 -9.25 15.34 -38.66
N SER A 265 -9.17 14.06 -38.26
CA SER A 265 -8.37 13.57 -37.15
C SER A 265 -6.87 13.88 -37.32
N ALA A 266 -6.28 13.52 -38.47
CA ALA A 266 -4.86 13.79 -38.75
C ALA A 266 -4.50 15.28 -38.66
N PHE A 267 -5.37 16.15 -39.21
CA PHE A 267 -5.22 17.60 -39.15
C PHE A 267 -5.31 18.11 -37.71
N CYS A 268 -6.28 17.63 -36.92
CA CYS A 268 -6.42 18.04 -35.52
C CYS A 268 -5.26 17.55 -34.66
N ALA A 269 -4.75 16.33 -34.87
CA ALA A 269 -3.60 15.79 -34.17
C ALA A 269 -2.32 16.61 -34.44
N ARG A 270 -2.03 16.92 -35.71
CA ARG A 270 -0.93 17.83 -36.06
C ARG A 270 -1.10 19.22 -35.47
N LEU A 271 -2.33 19.76 -35.46
CA LEU A 271 -2.64 21.06 -34.87
C LEU A 271 -2.50 21.06 -33.33
N SER A 272 -2.83 19.96 -32.66
CA SER A 272 -2.66 19.74 -31.22
C SER A 272 -1.18 19.83 -30.85
N CYS A 273 -0.37 18.94 -31.45
CA CYS A 273 1.08 18.86 -31.24
C CYS A 273 1.79 20.17 -31.62
N GLY A 274 1.54 20.71 -32.82
CA GLY A 274 2.19 21.95 -33.30
C GLY A 274 1.83 23.19 -32.47
N SER A 275 0.67 23.20 -31.81
CA SER A 275 0.31 24.25 -30.85
C SER A 275 1.07 24.13 -29.53
N LEU A 276 1.31 22.91 -29.04
CA LEU A 276 2.15 22.70 -27.85
C LEU A 276 3.61 23.07 -28.14
N ILE A 277 4.14 22.69 -29.32
CA ILE A 277 5.50 23.04 -29.75
C ILE A 277 5.71 24.57 -29.72
N GLU A 278 4.81 25.36 -30.33
CA GLU A 278 4.97 26.83 -30.32
C GLU A 278 4.84 27.45 -28.93
N LEU A 279 4.03 26.89 -28.02
CA LEU A 279 3.94 27.35 -26.64
C LEU A 279 5.22 27.03 -25.84
N CYS A 280 5.76 25.80 -25.98
CA CYS A 280 7.01 25.38 -25.36
C CYS A 280 8.20 26.23 -25.86
N LYS A 281 8.28 26.46 -27.17
CA LYS A 281 9.22 27.36 -27.84
C LYS A 281 9.11 28.81 -27.33
N ALA A 282 7.90 29.34 -27.14
CA ALA A 282 7.70 30.68 -26.61
C ALA A 282 8.22 30.82 -25.15
N VAL A 283 8.12 29.77 -24.33
CA VAL A 283 8.73 29.72 -22.99
C VAL A 283 10.25 29.53 -23.05
N ALA A 284 10.75 28.66 -23.93
CA ALA A 284 12.20 28.44 -24.11
C ALA A 284 12.92 29.72 -24.56
N LEU A 285 12.28 30.51 -25.42
CA LEU A 285 12.74 31.84 -25.87
C LEU A 285 12.44 32.98 -24.87
N GLY A 286 11.79 32.70 -23.73
CA GLY A 286 11.50 33.68 -22.67
C GLY A 286 10.44 34.74 -23.02
N GLN A 287 9.66 34.53 -24.09
CA GLN A 287 8.58 35.42 -24.54
C GLN A 287 7.38 35.36 -23.58
N VAL A 288 7.18 34.21 -22.94
CA VAL A 288 6.30 33.95 -21.80
C VAL A 288 7.10 33.17 -20.74
N LEU A 289 6.65 33.22 -19.48
CA LEU A 289 7.29 32.51 -18.37
C LEU A 289 6.88 31.04 -18.32
N ASN A 290 5.59 30.79 -18.49
CA ASN A 290 4.89 29.51 -18.37
C ASN A 290 3.62 29.54 -19.23
N GLY A 291 2.85 28.46 -19.29
CA GLY A 291 1.61 28.46 -20.05
C GLY A 291 0.70 27.25 -19.92
N LEU A 292 -0.47 27.35 -20.54
CA LEU A 292 -1.50 26.31 -20.61
C LEU A 292 -1.86 26.01 -22.08
N ALA A 293 -1.72 24.76 -22.50
CA ALA A 293 -2.12 24.29 -23.82
C ALA A 293 -3.51 23.63 -23.76
N ILE A 294 -4.52 24.36 -24.24
CA ILE A 294 -5.93 23.91 -24.27
C ILE A 294 -6.16 23.21 -25.62
N ILE A 295 -5.61 22.00 -25.74
CA ILE A 295 -5.43 21.26 -27.00
C ILE A 295 -6.21 19.94 -27.03
N ARG A 296 -6.47 19.39 -28.22
CA ARG A 296 -6.94 18.01 -28.44
C ARG A 296 -6.74 17.58 -29.92
N PRO A 297 -6.63 16.28 -30.25
CA PRO A 297 -6.64 15.12 -29.35
C PRO A 297 -5.49 15.12 -28.32
N PRO A 298 -5.65 14.37 -27.22
CA PRO A 298 -4.57 14.09 -26.27
C PRO A 298 -3.42 13.33 -26.94
N GLY A 299 -2.34 13.09 -26.19
CA GLY A 299 -1.11 12.46 -26.68
C GLY A 299 -0.48 11.42 -25.75
N HIS A 300 -0.67 11.46 -24.44
CA HIS A 300 0.19 10.71 -23.50
C HIS A 300 0.17 9.17 -23.64
N HIS A 301 -0.90 8.59 -24.18
CA HIS A 301 -1.01 7.16 -24.50
C HIS A 301 -0.42 6.74 -25.87
N ALA A 302 -0.12 7.67 -26.77
CA ALA A 302 0.39 7.33 -28.11
C ALA A 302 1.85 6.86 -28.02
N GLU A 303 2.06 5.62 -28.43
CA GLU A 303 3.35 4.92 -28.49
C GLU A 303 4.17 5.41 -29.71
N PRO A 304 5.47 5.10 -29.83
CA PRO A 304 6.27 5.42 -31.01
C PRO A 304 5.72 4.86 -32.34
N ASP A 305 4.97 3.77 -32.33
CA ASP A 305 4.45 3.11 -33.53
C ASP A 305 2.93 2.83 -33.53
N GLU A 306 2.21 3.20 -32.46
CA GLU A 306 0.77 2.92 -32.30
C GLU A 306 -0.03 4.07 -31.64
N ALA A 307 -1.31 4.21 -32.02
CA ALA A 307 -2.29 5.07 -31.36
C ALA A 307 -3.15 4.29 -30.36
N GLY A 308 -3.39 4.86 -29.18
CA GLY A 308 -4.26 4.29 -28.14
C GLY A 308 -4.81 5.37 -27.21
N GLY A 309 -5.84 5.05 -26.42
CA GLY A 309 -6.36 5.93 -25.36
C GLY A 309 -6.73 7.33 -25.82
N PHE A 310 -7.50 7.43 -26.92
CA PHE A 310 -7.84 8.67 -27.62
C PHE A 310 -6.66 9.49 -28.19
N CYS A 311 -5.41 9.02 -28.04
CA CYS A 311 -4.19 9.71 -28.44
C CYS A 311 -3.72 9.27 -29.83
N LEU A 312 -3.47 10.24 -30.73
CA LEU A 312 -3.01 9.96 -32.11
C LEU A 312 -1.52 10.26 -32.32
N TYR A 313 -1.00 11.28 -31.64
CA TYR A 313 0.43 11.61 -31.59
C TYR A 313 0.76 12.10 -30.18
N ASN A 314 1.91 11.67 -29.65
CA ASN A 314 2.35 12.06 -28.31
C ASN A 314 2.83 13.52 -28.24
N ASN A 315 1.87 14.43 -28.01
CA ASN A 315 2.10 15.88 -27.94
C ASN A 315 3.27 16.24 -27.01
N VAL A 316 3.29 15.67 -25.80
CA VAL A 316 4.24 15.99 -24.74
C VAL A 316 5.64 15.44 -25.04
N ALA A 317 5.75 14.18 -25.47
CA ALA A 317 7.02 13.58 -25.85
C ALA A 317 7.66 14.29 -27.05
N ILE A 318 6.87 14.63 -28.07
CA ILE A 318 7.36 15.40 -29.23
C ILE A 318 7.85 16.79 -28.78
N ALA A 319 7.12 17.47 -27.89
CA ALA A 319 7.53 18.76 -27.36
C ALA A 319 8.83 18.68 -26.54
N ALA A 320 9.03 17.62 -25.74
CA ALA A 320 10.29 17.38 -25.03
C ALA A 320 11.47 17.18 -26.00
N ARG A 321 11.33 16.28 -26.98
CA ARG A 321 12.35 16.02 -28.02
C ARG A 321 12.64 17.28 -28.85
N TYR A 322 11.63 18.11 -29.14
CA TYR A 322 11.79 19.40 -29.81
C TYR A 322 12.63 20.39 -28.98
N LEU A 323 12.38 20.48 -27.67
CA LEU A 323 13.16 21.34 -26.77
C LEU A 323 14.62 20.89 -26.63
N GLN A 324 14.87 19.58 -26.56
CA GLN A 324 16.23 19.02 -26.59
C GLN A 324 16.94 19.36 -27.91
N LYS A 325 16.32 19.04 -29.05
CA LYS A 325 16.94 19.14 -30.39
C LYS A 325 17.14 20.57 -30.89
N TYR A 326 16.18 21.48 -30.67
CA TYR A 326 16.18 22.82 -31.28
C TYR A 326 16.39 23.97 -30.28
N HIS A 327 16.26 23.72 -28.97
CA HIS A 327 16.52 24.71 -27.93
C HIS A 327 17.65 24.32 -26.96
N GLY A 328 18.23 23.12 -27.10
CA GLY A 328 19.37 22.67 -26.32
C GLY A 328 19.06 22.40 -24.84
N LEU A 329 17.78 22.39 -24.44
CA LEU A 329 17.37 22.10 -23.06
C LEU A 329 17.40 20.58 -22.86
N GLN A 330 18.47 20.06 -22.28
CA GLN A 330 18.66 18.61 -22.18
C GLN A 330 17.73 18.00 -21.13
N LYS A 331 17.72 18.56 -19.91
CA LYS A 331 17.02 17.97 -18.77
C LYS A 331 15.56 18.36 -18.72
N ILE A 332 14.68 17.49 -19.22
CA ILE A 332 13.23 17.68 -19.19
C ILE A 332 12.63 16.85 -18.05
N PHE A 333 11.74 17.44 -17.26
CA PHE A 333 10.88 16.68 -16.35
C PHE A 333 9.46 16.66 -16.92
N ILE A 334 8.92 15.48 -17.16
CA ILE A 334 7.53 15.25 -17.53
C ILE A 334 6.81 14.72 -16.28
N LEU A 335 5.84 15.47 -15.79
CA LEU A 335 4.88 14.98 -14.79
C LEU A 335 3.57 14.62 -15.49
N ASP A 336 3.06 13.43 -15.25
CA ASP A 336 1.72 13.02 -15.61
C ASP A 336 0.84 12.93 -14.35
N TRP A 337 -0.29 13.63 -14.38
CA TRP A 337 -1.32 13.57 -13.35
C TRP A 337 -2.70 13.18 -13.91
N ASP A 338 -2.75 12.79 -15.19
CA ASP A 338 -3.91 12.10 -15.74
C ASP A 338 -4.17 10.82 -14.94
N VAL A 339 -5.43 10.41 -14.80
CA VAL A 339 -5.74 9.21 -13.99
C VAL A 339 -5.26 7.92 -14.65
N HIS A 340 -4.89 7.95 -15.93
CA HIS A 340 -4.34 6.81 -16.67
C HIS A 340 -2.81 6.88 -16.79
N HIS A 341 -2.17 5.72 -16.82
CA HIS A 341 -0.73 5.63 -17.11
C HIS A 341 -0.46 6.01 -18.57
N GLY A 342 0.33 7.07 -18.79
CA GLY A 342 0.77 7.52 -20.12
C GLY A 342 1.85 6.61 -20.72
N ASN A 343 1.51 5.35 -20.98
CA ASN A 343 2.37 4.28 -21.50
C ASN A 343 3.26 4.74 -22.66
N GLY A 344 2.70 5.33 -23.71
CA GLY A 344 3.49 5.80 -24.86
C GLY A 344 4.47 6.94 -24.53
N THR A 345 4.20 7.71 -23.47
CA THR A 345 5.16 8.71 -22.95
C THR A 345 6.29 8.04 -22.17
N GLN A 346 5.99 6.98 -21.42
CA GLN A 346 7.02 6.16 -20.77
C GLN A 346 7.93 5.48 -21.82
N SER A 347 7.34 4.85 -22.84
CA SER A 347 8.07 4.17 -23.93
C SER A 347 9.02 5.10 -24.68
N ALA A 348 8.63 6.36 -24.92
CA ALA A 348 9.43 7.34 -25.66
C ALA A 348 10.73 7.81 -24.94
N PHE A 349 10.90 7.49 -23.66
CA PHE A 349 12.03 7.90 -22.81
C PHE A 349 12.57 6.79 -21.89
N TYR A 350 12.19 5.52 -22.11
CA TYR A 350 12.45 4.45 -21.13
C TYR A 350 13.95 4.15 -20.90
N ASP A 351 14.80 4.45 -21.88
CA ASP A 351 16.27 4.34 -21.80
C ASP A 351 16.99 5.70 -21.63
N ASP A 352 16.24 6.81 -21.53
CA ASP A 352 16.77 8.17 -21.60
C ASP A 352 17.24 8.69 -20.23
N PRO A 353 18.52 9.10 -20.07
CA PRO A 353 19.05 9.59 -18.80
C PRO A 353 18.72 11.06 -18.49
N ASP A 354 18.25 11.82 -19.48
CA ASP A 354 18.03 13.27 -19.44
C ASP A 354 16.54 13.66 -19.49
N VAL A 355 15.62 12.71 -19.65
CA VAL A 355 14.19 12.92 -19.44
C VAL A 355 13.69 12.11 -18.26
N VAL A 356 13.18 12.78 -17.21
CA VAL A 356 12.43 12.12 -16.14
C VAL A 356 10.96 12.06 -16.54
N TYR A 357 10.37 10.87 -16.55
CA TYR A 357 8.92 10.67 -16.64
C TYR A 357 8.40 10.20 -15.29
N CYS A 358 7.52 10.99 -14.67
CA CYS A 358 6.88 10.66 -13.41
C CYS A 358 5.36 10.68 -13.59
N SER A 359 4.66 9.61 -13.21
CA SER A 359 3.21 9.46 -13.39
C SER A 359 2.52 9.12 -12.08
N ILE A 360 1.46 9.84 -11.74
CA ILE A 360 0.48 9.45 -10.72
C ILE A 360 -0.77 8.97 -11.47
N HIS A 361 -1.15 7.71 -11.31
CA HIS A 361 -2.30 7.14 -12.04
C HIS A 361 -3.03 6.09 -11.20
N ARG A 362 -4.28 5.78 -11.60
CA ARG A 362 -5.01 4.61 -11.12
C ARG A 362 -4.47 3.37 -11.83
N PHE A 363 -4.27 2.30 -11.06
CA PHE A 363 -3.64 1.07 -11.51
C PHE A 363 -4.51 -0.16 -11.20
N ASP A 364 -5.18 -0.19 -10.05
CA ASP A 364 -5.98 -1.33 -9.56
C ASP A 364 -5.23 -2.67 -9.74
N HIS A 365 -3.96 -2.75 -9.32
CA HIS A 365 -3.05 -3.89 -9.54
C HIS A 365 -2.86 -4.31 -11.01
N GLY A 366 -2.95 -3.36 -11.96
CA GLY A 366 -2.84 -3.59 -13.40
C GLY A 366 -4.16 -3.87 -14.10
N LEU A 367 -5.30 -3.76 -13.40
CA LEU A 367 -6.65 -3.98 -13.96
C LEU A 367 -7.27 -2.71 -14.55
N PHE A 368 -6.79 -1.51 -14.16
CA PHE A 368 -7.26 -0.24 -14.73
C PHE A 368 -6.54 0.10 -16.04
N TYR A 369 -7.21 0.84 -16.93
CA TYR A 369 -6.69 1.18 -18.26
C TYR A 369 -5.36 1.95 -18.16
N PRO A 370 -4.30 1.57 -18.92
CA PRO A 370 -4.30 0.72 -20.11
C PRO A 370 -4.37 -0.81 -19.89
N GLY A 371 -4.28 -1.30 -18.64
CA GLY A 371 -4.44 -2.73 -18.32
C GLY A 371 -3.14 -3.56 -18.34
N ASP A 372 -2.00 -2.93 -18.08
CA ASP A 372 -0.69 -3.60 -18.02
C ASP A 372 -0.19 -3.71 -16.56
N PRO A 373 -0.04 -4.92 -15.99
CA PRO A 373 0.41 -5.11 -14.60
C PRO A 373 1.92 -4.93 -14.39
N VAL A 374 2.70 -4.64 -15.43
CA VAL A 374 4.15 -4.41 -15.39
C VAL A 374 4.48 -2.96 -15.73
N ALA A 375 4.00 -2.44 -16.86
CA ALA A 375 4.44 -1.14 -17.38
C ALA A 375 4.06 0.04 -16.47
N GLY A 376 2.89 0.01 -15.85
CA GLY A 376 2.46 1.03 -14.87
C GLY A 376 2.93 0.78 -13.43
N ALA A 377 3.54 -0.38 -13.14
CA ALA A 377 3.92 -0.72 -11.78
C ALA A 377 5.03 0.20 -11.23
N HIS A 378 5.09 0.38 -9.90
CA HIS A 378 6.16 1.14 -9.22
C HIS A 378 7.56 0.54 -9.43
N THR A 379 7.63 -0.72 -9.89
CA THR A 379 8.85 -1.46 -10.25
C THR A 379 9.35 -1.17 -11.68
N ALA A 380 8.54 -0.58 -12.55
CA ALA A 380 8.97 -0.10 -13.85
C ALA A 380 9.70 1.24 -13.68
N ILE A 381 11.00 1.23 -13.98
CA ILE A 381 11.95 2.30 -13.59
C ILE A 381 12.87 2.76 -14.72
N GLY A 382 12.60 2.34 -15.95
CA GLY A 382 13.50 2.55 -17.08
C GLY A 382 14.57 1.46 -17.17
N GLU A 383 15.30 1.49 -18.29
CA GLU A 383 16.37 0.56 -18.62
C GLU A 383 17.63 1.30 -19.09
N GLY A 384 18.72 0.56 -19.32
CA GLY A 384 19.97 1.14 -19.82
C GLY A 384 20.45 2.36 -19.01
N PRO A 385 20.73 3.51 -19.67
CA PRO A 385 21.03 4.79 -19.00
C PRO A 385 19.85 5.43 -18.24
N GLY A 386 18.62 5.19 -18.68
CA GLY A 386 17.38 5.74 -18.11
C GLY A 386 16.92 5.11 -16.80
N ARG A 387 17.68 4.18 -16.20
CA ARG A 387 17.32 3.55 -14.93
C ARG A 387 17.20 4.56 -13.79
N GLY A 388 16.03 4.60 -13.17
CA GLY A 388 15.63 5.58 -12.15
C GLY A 388 15.02 6.86 -12.74
N ARG A 389 14.80 6.96 -14.06
CA ARG A 389 14.14 8.11 -14.71
C ARG A 389 12.65 7.93 -14.94
N THR A 390 12.16 6.70 -14.96
CA THR A 390 10.72 6.39 -14.86
C THR A 390 10.32 6.26 -13.39
N ILE A 391 9.25 6.95 -13.00
CA ILE A 391 8.71 6.97 -11.62
C ILE A 391 7.19 6.84 -11.68
N ASN A 392 6.68 5.62 -11.52
CA ASN A 392 5.25 5.36 -11.42
C ASN A 392 4.77 5.40 -9.97
N ILE A 393 3.63 6.05 -9.72
CA ILE A 393 2.91 6.09 -8.44
C ILE A 393 1.51 5.48 -8.68
N PRO A 394 1.39 4.14 -8.60
CA PRO A 394 0.18 3.41 -8.97
C PRO A 394 -0.82 3.32 -7.81
N TRP A 395 -1.95 4.03 -7.91
CA TRP A 395 -3.05 3.87 -6.96
C TRP A 395 -3.79 2.55 -7.22
N ASN A 396 -3.74 1.64 -6.23
CA ASN A 396 -4.39 0.32 -6.30
C ASN A 396 -5.90 0.35 -5.98
N SER A 397 -6.47 1.54 -5.78
CA SER A 397 -7.89 1.75 -5.50
C SER A 397 -8.38 3.09 -6.05
N SER A 398 -9.70 3.23 -6.14
CA SER A 398 -10.39 4.49 -6.50
C SER A 398 -10.69 5.34 -5.27
N GLY A 399 -11.07 6.60 -5.48
CA GLY A 399 -11.44 7.53 -4.41
C GLY A 399 -10.29 8.34 -3.80
N MET A 400 -9.04 8.19 -4.27
CA MET A 400 -7.91 9.05 -3.87
C MET A 400 -8.23 10.53 -4.16
N GLY A 401 -7.85 11.43 -3.26
CA GLY A 401 -8.17 12.86 -3.34
C GLY A 401 -7.01 13.77 -2.99
N ASP A 402 -7.36 14.97 -2.50
CA ASP A 402 -6.41 16.06 -2.24
C ASP A 402 -5.29 15.63 -1.28
N SER A 403 -5.62 14.88 -0.22
CA SER A 403 -4.64 14.38 0.74
C SER A 403 -3.56 13.52 0.08
N GLU A 404 -3.98 12.58 -0.77
CA GLU A 404 -3.12 11.57 -1.36
C GLU A 404 -2.22 12.15 -2.46
N TYR A 405 -2.77 12.99 -3.34
CA TYR A 405 -1.99 13.65 -4.38
C TYR A 405 -0.98 14.65 -3.79
N ILE A 406 -1.36 15.42 -2.77
CA ILE A 406 -0.44 16.36 -2.10
C ILE A 406 0.61 15.61 -1.27
N TYR A 407 0.26 14.45 -0.68
CA TYR A 407 1.22 13.57 -0.02
C TYR A 407 2.25 12.99 -1.00
N ALA A 408 1.81 12.49 -2.16
CA ALA A 408 2.69 12.03 -3.25
C ALA A 408 3.66 13.13 -3.71
N PHE A 409 3.16 14.35 -3.89
CA PHE A 409 3.98 15.52 -4.21
C PHE A 409 5.06 15.78 -3.16
N HIS A 410 4.68 15.87 -1.88
CA HIS A 410 5.63 16.15 -0.79
C HIS A 410 6.62 15.03 -0.49
N LYS A 411 6.29 13.76 -0.80
CA LYS A 411 7.11 12.59 -0.45
C LYS A 411 7.99 12.07 -1.57
N VAL A 412 7.58 12.21 -2.83
CA VAL A 412 8.28 11.64 -3.98
C VAL A 412 8.65 12.73 -4.98
N ILE A 413 7.64 13.42 -5.55
CA ILE A 413 7.82 14.24 -6.76
C ILE A 413 8.66 15.49 -6.48
N ILE A 414 8.32 16.25 -5.44
CA ILE A 414 9.04 17.48 -5.09
C ILE A 414 10.48 17.19 -4.62
N PRO A 415 10.77 16.18 -3.78
CA PRO A 415 12.15 15.75 -3.52
C PRO A 415 12.95 15.45 -4.81
N ILE A 416 12.41 14.60 -5.70
CA ILE A 416 13.09 14.16 -6.92
C ILE A 416 13.35 15.33 -7.87
N ILE A 417 12.34 16.16 -8.16
CA ILE A 417 12.48 17.25 -9.15
C ILE A 417 13.46 18.34 -8.70
N TYR A 418 13.65 18.53 -7.38
CA TYR A 418 14.69 19.39 -6.83
C TYR A 418 16.10 18.77 -6.96
N GLU A 419 16.26 17.45 -6.84
CA GLU A 419 17.55 16.77 -7.10
C GLU A 419 17.88 16.71 -8.60
N PHE A 420 16.89 16.45 -9.45
CA PHE A 420 17.06 16.44 -10.91
C PHE A 420 17.35 17.83 -11.47
N ALA A 421 16.77 18.88 -10.87
CA ALA A 421 16.92 20.29 -11.25
C ALA A 421 16.74 20.53 -12.77
N PRO A 422 15.53 20.30 -13.34
CA PRO A 422 15.28 20.33 -14.78
C PRO A 422 15.41 21.72 -15.41
N ASP A 423 15.75 21.73 -16.70
CA ASP A 423 15.75 22.92 -17.57
C ASP A 423 14.33 23.33 -17.99
N PHE A 424 13.37 22.41 -18.00
CA PHE A 424 11.99 22.66 -18.38
C PHE A 424 11.08 21.62 -17.71
N VAL A 425 9.86 22.02 -17.32
CA VAL A 425 8.84 21.08 -16.84
C VAL A 425 7.67 21.05 -17.81
N LEU A 426 7.29 19.85 -18.24
CA LEU A 426 6.05 19.58 -18.94
C LEU A 426 5.11 18.86 -17.98
N VAL A 427 3.82 19.21 -18.01
CA VAL A 427 2.78 18.50 -17.26
C VAL A 427 1.77 17.96 -18.27
N SER A 428 1.69 16.64 -18.39
CA SER A 428 0.54 15.93 -18.96
C SER A 428 -0.62 16.14 -17.99
N ALA A 429 -1.46 17.10 -18.33
CA ALA A 429 -2.44 17.70 -17.43
C ALA A 429 -3.85 17.17 -17.74
N GLY A 430 -4.06 15.88 -17.46
CA GLY A 430 -5.38 15.30 -17.37
C GLY A 430 -6.22 15.90 -16.23
N PHE A 431 -7.53 15.67 -16.29
CA PHE A 431 -8.48 16.16 -15.28
C PHE A 431 -9.60 15.13 -14.96
N ASP A 432 -9.34 13.85 -15.21
CA ASP A 432 -10.20 12.68 -14.86
C ASP A 432 -9.89 12.11 -13.48
N ALA A 433 -8.74 12.47 -12.89
CA ALA A 433 -8.55 12.34 -11.45
C ALA A 433 -9.45 13.33 -10.65
N ALA A 434 -10.15 14.26 -11.33
CA ALA A 434 -10.98 15.25 -10.67
C ALA A 434 -12.30 14.66 -10.13
N LYS A 435 -12.72 15.17 -8.97
CA LYS A 435 -13.99 14.83 -8.33
C LYS A 435 -15.16 14.99 -9.29
N GLY A 436 -15.90 13.90 -9.50
CA GLY A 436 -17.06 13.86 -10.38
C GLY A 436 -16.77 13.36 -11.80
N ASP A 437 -15.52 13.02 -12.14
CA ASP A 437 -15.26 12.18 -13.30
C ASP A 437 -15.77 10.75 -13.07
N HIS A 438 -16.30 10.13 -14.12
CA HIS A 438 -16.96 8.83 -14.06
C HIS A 438 -16.05 7.66 -14.47
N ILE A 439 -14.93 7.96 -15.16
CA ILE A 439 -13.93 6.99 -15.58
C ILE A 439 -12.86 6.85 -14.48
N GLY A 440 -12.22 7.97 -14.09
CA GLY A 440 -11.18 7.95 -13.07
C GLY A 440 -11.67 7.56 -11.68
N GLN A 441 -12.87 8.04 -11.31
CA GLN A 441 -13.53 7.75 -10.01
C GLN A 441 -12.71 8.20 -8.78
N MET A 442 -11.92 9.26 -8.96
CA MET A 442 -11.12 9.91 -7.93
C MET A 442 -11.83 11.15 -7.37
N LEU A 443 -11.26 11.75 -6.31
CA LEU A 443 -11.87 12.83 -5.52
C LEU A 443 -11.06 14.14 -5.52
N VAL A 444 -10.06 14.29 -6.40
CA VAL A 444 -9.18 15.48 -6.45
C VAL A 444 -9.99 16.74 -6.77
N THR A 445 -9.85 17.78 -5.96
CA THR A 445 -10.57 19.05 -6.12
C THR A 445 -9.80 20.04 -7.00
N PRO A 446 -10.46 21.07 -7.56
CA PRO A 446 -9.79 22.16 -8.26
C PRO A 446 -8.73 22.86 -7.40
N ALA A 447 -8.91 22.92 -6.07
CA ALA A 447 -7.93 23.50 -5.16
C ALA A 447 -6.61 22.70 -5.20
N ALA A 448 -6.66 21.38 -5.15
CA ALA A 448 -5.47 20.53 -5.24
C ALA A 448 -4.73 20.70 -6.58
N TYR A 449 -5.44 20.74 -7.73
CA TYR A 449 -4.81 21.09 -9.02
C TYR A 449 -4.12 22.47 -8.99
N GLY A 450 -4.71 23.45 -8.32
CA GLY A 450 -4.08 24.75 -8.05
C GLY A 450 -2.78 24.64 -7.24
N HIS A 451 -2.78 23.88 -6.15
CA HIS A 451 -1.59 23.66 -5.30
C HIS A 451 -0.50 22.85 -5.99
N MET A 452 -0.86 21.78 -6.72
CA MET A 452 0.07 21.01 -7.55
C MET A 452 0.75 21.92 -8.60
N THR A 453 -0.04 22.72 -9.31
CA THR A 453 0.49 23.74 -10.24
C THR A 453 1.43 24.73 -9.55
N HIS A 454 1.06 25.20 -8.35
CA HIS A 454 1.83 26.20 -7.59
C HIS A 454 3.18 25.69 -7.11
N MET A 455 3.23 24.47 -6.55
CA MET A 455 4.48 23.83 -6.12
C MET A 455 5.45 23.70 -7.29
N LEU A 456 4.95 23.18 -8.43
CA LEU A 456 5.74 23.02 -9.65
C LEU A 456 6.27 24.36 -10.16
N LYS A 457 5.44 25.40 -10.23
CA LYS A 457 5.76 26.73 -10.81
C LYS A 457 7.04 27.39 -10.29
N SER A 458 7.53 27.00 -9.11
CA SER A 458 8.82 27.46 -8.56
C SER A 458 10.05 26.92 -9.30
N LEU A 459 9.90 25.82 -10.05
CA LEU A 459 10.97 25.02 -10.66
C LEU A 459 11.35 25.48 -12.07
N ALA A 460 12.47 24.97 -12.60
CA ALA A 460 13.00 25.31 -13.94
C ALA A 460 13.14 26.83 -14.23
N GLY A 461 13.23 27.66 -13.19
CA GLY A 461 13.19 29.12 -13.30
C GLY A 461 11.85 29.67 -13.80
N GLY A 462 10.75 28.95 -13.53
CA GLY A 462 9.38 29.25 -13.95
C GLY A 462 8.95 28.60 -15.28
N LYS A 463 9.86 27.95 -16.02
CA LYS A 463 9.63 27.39 -17.37
C LYS A 463 8.79 26.12 -17.34
N ILE A 464 7.46 26.28 -17.23
CA ILE A 464 6.50 25.17 -17.10
C ILE A 464 5.32 25.32 -18.05
N ILE A 465 4.96 24.24 -18.74
CA ILE A 465 3.74 24.13 -19.54
C ILE A 465 2.85 23.02 -18.99
N LEU A 466 1.56 23.30 -18.84
CA LEU A 466 0.51 22.30 -18.65
C LEU A 466 -0.16 22.04 -20.00
N ALA A 467 -0.25 20.79 -20.44
CA ALA A 467 -0.90 20.38 -21.69
C ALA A 467 -2.10 19.48 -21.41
N LEU A 468 -3.28 19.81 -21.95
CA LEU A 468 -4.49 19.04 -21.69
C LEU A 468 -4.42 17.63 -22.28
N GLU A 469 -4.59 16.62 -21.42
CA GLU A 469 -4.71 15.21 -21.80
C GLU A 469 -6.18 14.75 -21.64
N GLY A 470 -6.50 13.90 -20.64
CA GLY A 470 -7.82 13.36 -20.32
C GLY A 470 -8.72 14.25 -19.45
N GLY A 471 -9.70 13.66 -18.78
CA GLY A 471 -10.80 14.35 -18.08
C GLY A 471 -12.07 14.52 -18.92
N TYR A 472 -13.16 13.92 -18.45
CA TYR A 472 -14.38 13.67 -19.23
C TYR A 472 -15.65 14.26 -18.59
N ASN A 473 -15.64 14.59 -17.30
CA ASN A 473 -16.65 15.51 -16.73
C ASN A 473 -16.39 16.96 -17.19
N LEU A 474 -17.22 17.44 -18.12
CA LEU A 474 -17.12 18.75 -18.75
C LEU A 474 -17.12 19.96 -17.79
N ASP A 475 -17.65 19.82 -16.58
CA ASP A 475 -17.62 20.89 -15.57
C ASP A 475 -16.39 20.76 -14.66
N SER A 476 -16.03 19.55 -14.22
CA SER A 476 -14.83 19.30 -13.41
C SER A 476 -13.53 19.71 -14.12
N ILE A 477 -13.41 19.42 -15.42
CA ILE A 477 -12.25 19.87 -16.22
C ILE A 477 -12.17 21.41 -16.31
N ALA A 478 -13.32 22.08 -16.37
CA ALA A 478 -13.40 23.53 -16.55
C ALA A 478 -12.96 24.27 -15.29
N VAL A 479 -13.39 23.81 -14.10
CA VAL A 479 -12.97 24.39 -12.83
C VAL A 479 -11.53 24.03 -12.47
N SER A 480 -11.06 22.82 -12.79
CA SER A 480 -9.68 22.39 -12.52
C SER A 480 -8.68 23.11 -13.43
N GLY A 481 -8.96 23.18 -14.74
CA GLY A 481 -8.15 23.97 -15.68
C GLY A 481 -8.12 25.47 -15.35
N LEU A 482 -9.22 26.02 -14.80
CA LEU A 482 -9.26 27.39 -14.29
C LEU A 482 -8.40 27.57 -13.02
N ALA A 483 -8.38 26.61 -12.10
CA ALA A 483 -7.53 26.66 -10.92
C ALA A 483 -6.03 26.60 -11.28
N CYS A 484 -5.66 25.75 -12.24
CA CYS A 484 -4.32 25.75 -12.85
C CYS A 484 -3.96 27.10 -13.47
N ALA A 485 -4.85 27.70 -14.28
CA ALA A 485 -4.61 29.00 -14.91
C ALA A 485 -4.43 30.14 -13.88
N LYS A 486 -5.24 30.15 -12.82
CA LYS A 486 -5.10 31.06 -11.67
C LYS A 486 -3.72 30.91 -11.00
N ALA A 487 -3.31 29.67 -10.71
CA ALA A 487 -2.00 29.38 -10.11
C ALA A 487 -0.84 29.85 -11.01
N LEU A 488 -0.91 29.63 -12.33
CA LEU A 488 0.06 30.15 -13.30
C LEU A 488 0.09 31.70 -13.34
N LEU A 489 -1.04 32.37 -13.15
CA LEU A 489 -1.14 33.83 -13.10
C LEU A 489 -0.69 34.48 -11.77
N ASN A 490 -0.46 33.69 -10.71
CA ASN A 490 -0.23 34.13 -9.32
C ASN A 490 -1.49 34.67 -8.61
N ASP A 491 -2.68 34.24 -9.03
CA ASP A 491 -3.90 34.51 -8.27
C ASP A 491 -3.90 33.68 -6.95
N PRO A 492 -4.60 34.13 -5.90
CA PRO A 492 -4.80 33.33 -4.70
C PRO A 492 -5.46 31.98 -5.01
N ILE A 493 -4.92 30.92 -4.41
CA ILE A 493 -5.42 29.55 -4.53
C ILE A 493 -6.27 29.24 -3.29
N GLU A 494 -7.32 28.46 -3.47
CA GLU A 494 -8.21 28.05 -2.38
C GLU A 494 -7.47 27.14 -1.38
N PRO A 495 -7.67 27.31 -0.06
CA PRO A 495 -6.99 26.49 0.93
C PRO A 495 -7.48 25.04 0.87
N LEU A 496 -6.59 24.10 1.19
CA LEU A 496 -6.94 22.69 1.38
C LEU A 496 -7.33 22.44 2.84
N ASP A 497 -8.13 21.41 3.05
CA ASP A 497 -8.34 20.79 4.35
C ASP A 497 -7.05 20.10 4.86
N PRO A 498 -6.97 19.72 6.16
CA PRO A 498 -5.77 19.07 6.71
C PRO A 498 -5.40 17.78 5.95
N ILE A 499 -4.18 17.74 5.42
CA ILE A 499 -3.64 16.62 4.65
C ILE A 499 -3.49 15.39 5.56
N VAL A 500 -4.42 14.45 5.43
CA VAL A 500 -4.42 13.14 6.08
C VAL A 500 -4.65 12.08 4.98
N PRO A 501 -3.58 11.48 4.43
CA PRO A 501 -3.71 10.45 3.40
C PRO A 501 -4.23 9.15 4.00
N ASN A 502 -5.00 8.39 3.23
CA ASN A 502 -5.41 7.04 3.61
C ASN A 502 -4.23 6.04 3.64
N ALA A 503 -4.45 4.88 4.27
CA ALA A 503 -3.41 3.87 4.46
C ALA A 503 -2.87 3.26 3.16
N GLU A 504 -3.71 3.09 2.13
CA GLU A 504 -3.32 2.52 0.84
C GLU A 504 -2.38 3.47 0.09
N CYS A 505 -2.67 4.78 0.13
CA CYS A 505 -1.75 5.81 -0.37
C CYS A 505 -0.40 5.79 0.37
N VAL A 506 -0.41 5.69 1.71
CA VAL A 506 0.82 5.60 2.50
C VAL A 506 1.64 4.36 2.11
N GLN A 507 0.99 3.21 1.93
CA GLN A 507 1.62 1.97 1.48
C GLN A 507 2.23 2.12 0.07
N THR A 508 1.44 2.57 -0.92
CA THR A 508 1.92 2.82 -2.29
C THR A 508 3.14 3.75 -2.30
N ILE A 509 3.11 4.84 -1.52
CA ILE A 509 4.23 5.79 -1.45
C ILE A 509 5.46 5.20 -0.75
N HIS A 510 5.30 4.27 0.19
CA HIS A 510 6.40 3.51 0.78
C HIS A 510 7.06 2.57 -0.25
N GLU A 511 6.27 1.83 -1.04
CA GLU A 511 6.76 0.94 -2.12
C GLU A 511 7.54 1.73 -3.18
N VAL A 512 6.99 2.86 -3.64
CA VAL A 512 7.66 3.77 -4.58
C VAL A 512 8.99 4.28 -4.01
N ILE A 513 9.03 4.70 -2.74
CA ILE A 513 10.26 5.16 -2.08
C ILE A 513 11.29 4.02 -1.97
N GLU A 514 10.87 2.78 -1.73
CA GLU A 514 11.79 1.64 -1.63
C GLU A 514 12.49 1.31 -2.95
N VAL A 515 11.78 1.39 -4.07
CA VAL A 515 12.37 1.22 -5.39
C VAL A 515 13.22 2.44 -5.78
N GLN A 516 12.69 3.65 -5.59
CA GLN A 516 13.30 4.89 -6.10
C GLN A 516 14.47 5.42 -5.26
N SER A 517 14.54 5.14 -3.96
CA SER A 517 15.67 5.56 -3.10
C SER A 517 17.01 4.90 -3.44
N ARG A 518 16.99 3.90 -4.34
CA ARG A 518 18.18 3.30 -4.98
C ARG A 518 18.83 4.24 -6.01
N TYR A 519 18.07 5.21 -6.54
CA TYR A 519 18.48 6.12 -7.61
C TYR A 519 18.47 7.61 -7.19
N TRP A 520 17.64 7.98 -6.21
CA TRP A 520 17.43 9.36 -5.76
C TRP A 520 17.82 9.56 -4.29
N LYS A 521 18.78 10.45 -4.02
CA LYS A 521 19.31 10.75 -2.68
C LYS A 521 18.40 11.68 -1.87
N SER A 522 17.48 12.35 -2.55
CA SER A 522 16.40 13.16 -1.97
C SER A 522 15.35 12.35 -1.23
N LEU A 523 15.25 11.04 -1.52
CA LEU A 523 14.37 10.11 -0.83
C LEU A 523 15.09 9.47 0.38
N PRO A 524 14.37 9.14 1.47
CA PRO A 524 14.97 8.37 2.55
C PRO A 524 15.32 6.96 2.05
N GLN A 525 16.51 6.46 2.37
CA GLN A 525 16.93 5.11 1.99
C GLN A 525 16.07 4.06 2.69
N SER A 526 15.17 3.43 1.95
CA SER A 526 14.57 2.16 2.39
C SER A 526 15.63 1.06 2.37
N TYR A 527 15.26 -0.10 2.88
CA TYR A 527 16.17 -1.23 3.05
C TYR A 527 16.61 -1.82 1.71
N THR A 528 17.90 -2.12 1.55
CA THR A 528 18.39 -2.98 0.48
C THR A 528 18.12 -4.43 0.85
N ASP A 529 17.34 -5.13 0.04
CA ASP A 529 17.03 -6.55 0.24
C ASP A 529 18.33 -7.41 0.30
N PRO A 530 18.62 -8.07 1.44
CA PRO A 530 19.80 -8.93 1.59
C PRO A 530 19.70 -10.25 0.80
N LEU A 531 18.54 -10.57 0.22
CA LEU A 531 18.39 -11.69 -0.71
C LEU A 531 18.91 -11.35 -2.13
N HIS A 532 19.31 -10.10 -2.37
CA HIS A 532 19.91 -9.64 -3.63
C HIS A 532 21.39 -9.25 -3.54
N ASP A 533 22.02 -9.37 -2.36
CA ASP A 533 23.48 -9.37 -2.25
C ASP A 533 23.98 -10.80 -2.51
N PRO A 534 24.81 -11.07 -3.54
CA PRO A 534 25.21 -12.43 -3.95
C PRO A 534 26.18 -13.14 -2.98
N ILE A 535 26.26 -12.70 -1.72
CA ILE A 535 27.01 -13.36 -0.65
C ILE A 535 26.09 -14.40 -0.01
N GLU A 536 26.48 -15.68 -0.07
CA GLU A 536 25.66 -16.84 0.27
C GLU A 536 24.94 -16.70 1.63
N ASN A 537 23.61 -16.84 1.61
CA ASN A 537 22.71 -16.52 2.74
C ASN A 537 22.87 -17.51 3.90
N HIS A 538 23.85 -17.25 4.78
CA HIS A 538 24.13 -18.04 5.99
C HIS A 538 24.13 -17.22 7.29
N ASN A 539 24.05 -15.88 7.22
CA ASN A 539 24.06 -14.97 8.39
C ASN A 539 22.78 -14.14 8.56
N THR A 540 21.77 -14.32 7.71
CA THR A 540 20.46 -13.65 7.78
C THR A 540 19.55 -14.37 8.78
N VAL A 541 19.13 -13.65 9.83
CA VAL A 541 18.23 -14.16 10.87
C VAL A 541 17.09 -13.16 11.05
N GLY A 542 15.85 -13.64 10.99
CA GLY A 542 14.66 -12.83 11.21
C GLY A 542 14.61 -12.26 12.63
N VAL A 543 14.10 -11.04 12.77
CA VAL A 543 14.03 -10.33 14.06
C VAL A 543 13.14 -11.10 15.04
N ASP A 544 12.06 -11.72 14.56
CA ASP A 544 11.23 -12.69 15.28
C ASP A 544 12.08 -13.71 16.06
N LYS A 545 13.03 -14.39 15.40
CA LYS A 545 13.85 -15.44 16.01
C LYS A 545 14.83 -14.88 17.05
N ILE A 546 15.32 -13.66 16.84
CA ILE A 546 16.17 -12.95 17.80
C ILE A 546 15.37 -12.59 19.06
N LEU A 547 14.12 -12.12 18.90
CA LEU A 547 13.22 -11.81 20.01
C LEU A 547 12.76 -13.07 20.75
N SER A 548 12.48 -14.17 20.05
CA SER A 548 12.20 -15.50 20.66
C SER A 548 13.37 -15.98 21.51
N ALA A 549 14.59 -15.94 20.97
CA ALA A 549 15.80 -16.36 21.68
C ALA A 549 16.09 -15.49 22.92
N TYR A 550 15.93 -14.16 22.80
CA TYR A 550 16.01 -13.25 23.94
C TYR A 550 14.95 -13.59 25.01
N ARG A 551 13.68 -13.74 24.60
CA ARG A 551 12.56 -14.02 25.51
C ARG A 551 12.79 -15.33 26.28
N GLN A 552 13.27 -16.36 25.59
CA GLN A 552 13.65 -17.62 26.22
C GLN A 552 14.73 -17.42 27.29
N SER A 553 15.85 -16.75 26.97
CA SER A 553 16.93 -16.53 27.96
C SER A 553 16.42 -15.73 29.15
N TYR A 554 15.67 -14.65 28.90
CA TYR A 554 15.09 -13.81 29.95
C TYR A 554 14.16 -14.58 30.89
N LEU A 555 13.22 -15.37 30.35
CA LEU A 555 12.26 -16.13 31.18
C LEU A 555 12.91 -17.31 31.90
N GLN A 556 13.94 -17.94 31.31
CA GLN A 556 14.72 -18.97 31.98
C GLN A 556 15.57 -18.38 33.13
N GLU A 557 16.34 -17.32 32.87
CA GLU A 557 17.22 -16.71 33.88
C GLU A 557 16.46 -16.04 35.03
N ARG A 558 15.27 -15.50 34.77
CA ARG A 558 14.48 -14.74 35.76
C ARG A 558 13.49 -15.57 36.55
N HIS A 559 12.85 -16.55 35.90
CA HIS A 559 11.70 -17.29 36.44
C HIS A 559 11.89 -18.81 36.42
N ASP A 560 13.07 -19.29 36.00
CA ASP A 560 13.41 -20.71 35.85
C ASP A 560 12.43 -21.47 34.93
N MET A 561 11.81 -20.75 33.98
CA MET A 561 10.88 -21.30 33.00
C MET A 561 11.62 -22.13 31.95
N ILE A 562 10.99 -23.23 31.53
CA ILE A 562 11.52 -24.19 30.57
C ILE A 562 10.69 -24.18 29.27
N ARG A 563 11.29 -24.61 28.15
CA ARG A 563 10.52 -24.97 26.96
C ARG A 563 9.58 -26.11 27.32
N MET A 564 8.31 -26.00 26.92
CA MET A 564 7.37 -27.10 27.10
C MET A 564 7.86 -28.31 26.28
N PRO A 565 7.91 -29.54 26.85
CA PRO A 565 8.45 -30.68 26.12
C PRO A 565 7.68 -30.94 24.81
N LYS A 566 8.41 -31.31 23.75
CA LYS A 566 7.85 -31.39 22.40
C LYS A 566 6.63 -32.31 22.34
N LEU A 567 5.55 -31.75 21.83
CA LEU A 567 4.41 -32.49 21.29
C LEU A 567 4.81 -33.01 19.91
N GLU A 568 4.55 -34.29 19.62
CA GLU A 568 4.69 -34.85 18.28
C GLU A 568 3.48 -34.48 17.42
N SER A 569 3.43 -33.23 16.95
CA SER A 569 2.33 -32.71 16.12
C SER A 569 2.67 -32.70 14.64
N GLU A 570 1.67 -32.94 13.79
CA GLU A 570 1.80 -32.86 12.33
C GLU A 570 1.96 -31.41 11.81
N HIS A 571 1.95 -30.40 12.70
CA HIS A 571 1.88 -28.98 12.32
C HIS A 571 3.14 -28.16 12.68
N GLY A 572 4.17 -28.82 13.22
CA GLY A 572 5.57 -28.40 13.06
C GLY A 572 6.19 -27.58 14.20
N ASN A 573 7.52 -27.40 14.10
CA ASN A 573 8.36 -26.77 15.13
C ASN A 573 8.16 -25.24 15.28
N GLU A 574 7.33 -24.61 14.44
CA GLU A 574 7.18 -23.15 14.29
C GLU A 574 6.82 -22.42 15.59
N PHE A 575 5.96 -23.03 16.41
CA PHE A 575 5.57 -22.50 17.73
C PHE A 575 6.31 -23.15 18.90
N LEU A 576 6.92 -24.33 18.73
CA LEU A 576 7.42 -25.12 19.87
C LEU A 576 8.58 -24.45 20.61
N ASP A 577 9.36 -23.60 19.95
CA ASP A 577 10.39 -22.79 20.61
C ASP A 577 9.83 -21.54 21.32
N ASN A 578 8.54 -21.24 21.12
CA ASN A 578 7.81 -20.09 21.66
C ASN A 578 6.77 -20.47 22.74
N VAL A 579 6.72 -21.73 23.17
CA VAL A 579 5.90 -22.19 24.31
C VAL A 579 6.79 -22.48 25.52
N LEU A 580 6.65 -21.67 26.56
CA LEU A 580 7.44 -21.72 27.80
C LEU A 580 6.53 -21.94 29.00
N CYS A 581 6.96 -22.71 30.00
CA CYS A 581 6.17 -22.96 31.20
C CYS A 581 7.00 -22.98 32.49
N THR A 582 6.34 -22.74 33.63
CA THR A 582 6.95 -22.88 34.96
C THR A 582 7.15 -24.36 35.30
N GLN A 583 8.23 -24.72 36.00
CA GLN A 583 8.59 -26.13 36.26
C GLN A 583 7.53 -26.93 37.07
N ARG A 584 6.58 -26.26 37.73
CA ARG A 584 5.60 -26.89 38.64
C ARG A 584 4.16 -26.79 38.10
N THR A 585 4.02 -26.95 36.78
CA THR A 585 2.74 -27.08 36.07
C THR A 585 1.78 -28.13 36.64
N PHE A 586 2.21 -29.07 37.48
CA PHE A 586 1.36 -30.12 38.10
C PHE A 586 0.86 -29.80 39.53
N SER A 587 1.00 -28.55 40.00
CA SER A 587 0.58 -28.12 41.34
C SER A 587 -0.88 -27.63 41.42
N SER A 588 -1.45 -27.57 42.63
CA SER A 588 -2.81 -27.08 42.92
C SER A 588 -2.99 -25.55 42.81
N LYS A 589 -1.88 -24.80 42.71
CA LYS A 589 -1.85 -23.35 42.47
C LYS A 589 -2.62 -22.94 41.20
N PRO A 590 -3.15 -21.71 41.11
CA PRO A 590 -3.77 -21.22 39.87
C PRO A 590 -2.84 -21.36 38.65
N LEU A 591 -3.40 -21.73 37.51
CA LEU A 591 -2.70 -21.81 36.23
C LEU A 591 -3.17 -20.71 35.30
N TYR A 592 -2.24 -19.93 34.78
CA TYR A 592 -2.48 -19.03 33.66
C TYR A 592 -2.02 -19.71 32.36
N ILE A 593 -2.84 -19.61 31.32
CA ILE A 593 -2.43 -19.85 29.94
C ILE A 593 -2.51 -18.48 29.25
N PHE A 594 -1.36 -17.92 28.87
CA PHE A 594 -1.26 -16.58 28.30
C PHE A 594 -0.81 -16.66 26.84
N VAL A 595 -1.65 -16.16 25.92
CA VAL A 595 -1.39 -16.11 24.48
C VAL A 595 -1.20 -14.65 24.03
N HIS A 596 -0.08 -14.31 23.41
CA HIS A 596 0.25 -12.92 23.05
C HIS A 596 1.10 -12.84 21.79
N ASP A 597 1.10 -11.67 21.14
CA ASP A 597 1.77 -11.44 19.86
C ASP A 597 3.17 -10.86 20.06
N LEU A 598 4.20 -11.64 19.75
CA LEU A 598 5.61 -11.32 20.05
C LEU A 598 6.08 -10.03 19.35
N SER A 599 5.60 -9.77 18.12
CA SER A 599 6.00 -8.63 17.30
C SER A 599 5.30 -7.31 17.66
N GLU A 600 4.08 -7.37 18.22
CA GLU A 600 3.37 -6.21 18.79
C GLU A 600 3.93 -5.82 20.17
N GLU A 601 4.11 -6.84 21.02
CA GLU A 601 4.43 -6.65 22.43
C GLU A 601 5.93 -6.57 22.73
N ILE A 602 6.81 -6.91 21.79
CA ILE A 602 8.27 -6.66 21.87
C ILE A 602 8.73 -5.79 20.68
N SER A 603 8.32 -4.51 20.69
CA SER A 603 8.61 -3.60 19.57
C SER A 603 9.96 -2.89 19.70
N ILE A 604 10.70 -2.80 18.58
CA ILE A 604 11.94 -2.02 18.47
C ILE A 604 11.60 -0.59 17.99
N LYS A 605 11.78 0.40 18.86
CA LYS A 605 11.53 1.82 18.56
C LYS A 605 12.83 2.54 18.19
N THR A 606 13.02 2.85 16.91
CA THR A 606 14.23 3.49 16.38
C THR A 606 14.10 5.00 16.22
N LEU A 607 15.00 5.77 16.83
CA LEU A 607 15.04 7.23 16.75
C LEU A 607 15.81 7.73 15.51
N GLY A 608 15.27 7.48 14.31
CA GLY A 608 15.82 8.00 13.05
C GLY A 608 15.08 7.53 11.79
N THR A 609 15.38 8.17 10.65
CA THR A 609 14.84 7.85 9.31
C THR A 609 15.66 6.76 8.59
N SER A 610 16.25 5.84 9.35
CA SER A 610 17.20 4.82 8.86
C SER A 610 16.54 3.45 8.96
N SER A 611 16.47 2.74 7.84
CA SER A 611 16.08 1.31 7.78
C SER A 611 17.05 0.43 8.57
N THR A 612 18.35 0.78 8.59
CA THR A 612 19.32 0.14 9.48
C THR A 612 19.01 0.46 10.95
N LEU A 613 18.68 -0.58 11.73
CA LEU A 613 18.53 -0.49 13.18
C LEU A 613 19.85 -0.06 13.84
N ARG A 614 19.77 0.88 14.77
CA ARG A 614 20.92 1.44 15.48
C ARG A 614 20.81 1.12 16.96
N SER A 615 21.66 0.25 17.48
CA SER A 615 21.62 -0.17 18.89
C SER A 615 21.73 0.98 19.90
N ASP A 616 22.32 2.13 19.53
CA ASP A 616 22.38 3.34 20.37
C ASP A 616 21.09 4.19 20.34
N LYS A 617 20.13 3.86 19.46
CA LYS A 617 18.89 4.61 19.20
C LYS A 617 17.64 3.74 19.06
N SER A 618 17.77 2.43 19.17
CA SER A 618 16.70 1.44 19.03
C SER A 618 16.45 0.80 20.40
N ILE A 619 15.33 1.15 21.03
CA ILE A 619 14.93 0.54 22.31
C ILE A 619 13.95 -0.61 22.06
N MET A 620 14.17 -1.73 22.74
CA MET A 620 13.22 -2.84 22.81
C MET A 620 12.23 -2.58 23.94
N VAL A 621 10.93 -2.67 23.66
CA VAL A 621 9.86 -2.48 24.65
C VAL A 621 9.06 -3.78 24.76
N ASP A 622 9.38 -4.60 25.78
CA ASP A 622 8.69 -5.86 26.11
C ASP A 622 7.62 -5.62 27.19
N THR A 623 6.35 -5.53 26.77
CA THR A 623 5.23 -5.29 27.70
C THR A 623 4.76 -6.56 28.40
N VAL A 624 4.94 -7.72 27.76
CA VAL A 624 4.56 -9.03 28.29
C VAL A 624 5.32 -9.38 29.56
N SER A 625 6.60 -9.01 29.65
CA SER A 625 7.47 -9.25 30.80
C SER A 625 6.82 -8.83 32.13
N HIS A 626 6.07 -7.72 32.13
CA HIS A 626 5.38 -7.17 33.29
C HIS A 626 4.12 -7.93 33.70
N TYR A 627 3.55 -8.74 32.80
CA TYR A 627 2.46 -9.68 33.10
C TYR A 627 3.00 -11.00 33.64
N VAL A 628 4.05 -11.55 33.01
CA VAL A 628 4.72 -12.77 33.48
C VAL A 628 5.28 -12.59 34.90
N ASP A 629 5.97 -11.48 35.14
CA ASP A 629 6.45 -11.07 36.47
C ASP A 629 5.35 -11.05 37.54
N TYR A 630 4.15 -10.58 37.18
CA TYR A 630 3.02 -10.50 38.11
C TYR A 630 2.39 -11.88 38.35
N ILE A 631 2.17 -12.66 37.29
CA ILE A 631 1.59 -14.01 37.38
C ILE A 631 2.46 -14.89 38.28
N ILE A 632 3.76 -14.97 38.01
CA ILE A 632 4.69 -15.81 38.78
C ILE A 632 4.94 -15.21 40.16
N GLY A 633 5.02 -13.88 40.27
CA GLY A 633 5.13 -13.15 41.54
C GLY A 633 3.92 -13.31 42.47
N SER A 634 2.73 -13.59 41.94
CA SER A 634 1.54 -13.96 42.74
C SER A 634 1.60 -15.40 43.30
N GLY A 635 2.63 -16.16 42.95
CA GLY A 635 2.76 -17.58 43.29
C GLY A 635 2.01 -18.52 42.34
N SER A 636 1.35 -18.02 41.30
CA SER A 636 0.67 -18.82 40.28
C SER A 636 1.65 -19.52 39.34
N GLU A 637 1.18 -20.53 38.62
CA GLU A 637 1.93 -21.21 37.55
C GLU A 637 1.50 -20.66 36.17
N LEU A 638 2.37 -20.77 35.17
CA LEU A 638 2.16 -20.17 33.84
C LEU A 638 2.55 -21.12 32.70
N ILE A 639 1.75 -21.09 31.64
CA ILE A 639 2.12 -21.48 30.27
C ILE A 639 2.04 -20.19 29.41
N ASP A 640 3.19 -19.75 28.90
CA ASP A 640 3.37 -18.60 28.02
C ASP A 640 3.43 -19.11 26.57
N VAL A 641 2.53 -18.61 25.71
CA VAL A 641 2.40 -19.00 24.30
C VAL A 641 2.58 -17.75 23.44
N ALA A 642 3.81 -17.51 22.98
CA ALA A 642 4.10 -16.36 22.13
C ALA A 642 3.79 -16.70 20.66
N VAL A 643 3.01 -15.86 19.99
CA VAL A 643 2.77 -15.93 18.53
C VAL A 643 3.94 -15.23 17.84
N PRO A 644 4.78 -15.95 17.05
CA PRO A 644 6.10 -15.42 16.65
C PRO A 644 6.07 -14.37 15.54
N TYR A 645 5.03 -14.35 14.70
CA TYR A 645 4.86 -13.40 13.60
C TYR A 645 3.42 -12.91 13.50
N GLN A 646 3.23 -11.70 12.98
CA GLN A 646 1.92 -11.23 12.52
C GLN A 646 1.66 -11.72 11.08
N PRO A 647 0.41 -12.09 10.75
CA PRO A 647 0.01 -12.51 9.42
C PRO A 647 -0.15 -11.31 8.48
N ILE A 648 0.37 -11.42 7.25
CA ILE A 648 0.40 -10.31 6.28
C ILE A 648 -0.89 -10.28 5.44
N SER A 649 -1.36 -11.44 4.98
CA SER A 649 -2.61 -11.60 4.24
C SER A 649 -3.76 -12.17 5.09
N ASP A 650 -4.99 -12.11 4.58
CA ASP A 650 -6.15 -12.79 5.21
C ASP A 650 -6.07 -14.33 5.09
N GLU A 651 -5.31 -14.85 4.12
CA GLU A 651 -4.98 -16.28 4.04
C GLU A 651 -4.00 -16.67 5.15
N ASP A 652 -2.96 -15.87 5.39
CA ASP A 652 -2.03 -16.05 6.52
C ASP A 652 -2.77 -15.99 7.87
N LYS A 653 -3.71 -15.04 8.04
CA LYS A 653 -4.56 -14.97 9.24
C LYS A 653 -5.32 -16.27 9.44
N THR A 654 -5.96 -16.78 8.39
CA THR A 654 -6.75 -18.00 8.46
C THR A 654 -5.87 -19.20 8.85
N ALA A 655 -4.72 -19.39 8.19
CA ALA A 655 -3.78 -20.47 8.49
C ALA A 655 -3.15 -20.35 9.89
N LEU A 656 -2.70 -19.15 10.29
CA LEU A 656 -2.10 -18.89 11.60
C LEU A 656 -3.09 -19.20 12.73
N LYS A 657 -4.35 -18.78 12.57
CA LYS A 657 -5.43 -19.01 13.54
C LYS A 657 -5.71 -20.50 13.72
N GLU A 658 -5.74 -21.27 12.64
CA GLU A 658 -5.96 -22.72 12.67
C GLU A 658 -4.81 -23.43 13.38
N LYS A 659 -3.55 -23.19 12.99
CA LYS A 659 -2.35 -23.74 13.66
C LYS A 659 -2.38 -23.48 15.17
N LEU A 660 -2.63 -22.23 15.57
CA LEU A 660 -2.65 -21.82 16.98
C LEU A 660 -3.84 -22.43 17.76
N THR A 661 -4.98 -22.68 17.09
CA THR A 661 -6.12 -23.39 17.71
C THR A 661 -5.76 -24.84 18.02
N VAL A 662 -5.10 -25.54 17.08
CA VAL A 662 -4.62 -26.91 17.29
C VAL A 662 -3.59 -26.97 18.43
N LEU A 663 -2.60 -26.07 18.44
CA LEU A 663 -1.60 -25.99 19.50
C LEU A 663 -2.23 -25.82 20.89
N LEU A 664 -3.25 -24.96 21.03
CA LEU A 664 -3.96 -24.78 22.30
C LEU A 664 -4.74 -26.04 22.72
N ALA A 665 -5.31 -26.79 21.76
CA ALA A 665 -5.94 -28.07 22.02
C ALA A 665 -4.91 -29.14 22.44
N GLU A 666 -3.73 -29.21 21.82
CA GLU A 666 -2.66 -30.15 22.20
C GLU A 666 -2.08 -29.84 23.58
N ILE A 667 -1.84 -28.56 23.90
CA ILE A 667 -1.43 -28.11 25.24
C ILE A 667 -2.49 -28.50 26.27
N TRP A 668 -3.76 -28.24 25.98
CA TRP A 668 -4.86 -28.58 26.88
C TRP A 668 -4.95 -30.09 27.11
N ASP A 669 -5.07 -30.88 26.06
CA ASP A 669 -5.31 -32.32 26.14
C ASP A 669 -4.15 -33.04 26.83
N ASN A 670 -2.89 -32.67 26.55
CA ASN A 670 -1.71 -33.38 27.08
C ASN A 670 -1.19 -32.86 28.42
N TYR A 671 -1.35 -31.56 28.74
CA TYR A 671 -0.74 -30.94 29.92
C TYR A 671 -1.72 -30.28 30.90
N VAL A 672 -2.97 -30.04 30.52
CA VAL A 672 -3.98 -29.40 31.40
C VAL A 672 -5.07 -30.40 31.81
N SER A 673 -5.48 -31.28 30.90
CA SER A 673 -6.45 -32.35 31.18
C SER A 673 -5.88 -33.48 32.04
N THR A 674 -4.56 -33.66 32.00
CA THR A 674 -3.81 -34.80 32.56
C THR A 674 -3.34 -34.61 34.00
N THR A 675 -3.29 -33.38 34.53
CA THR A 675 -2.72 -33.09 35.87
C THR A 675 -3.53 -33.68 37.03
N GLY A 676 -4.68 -34.28 36.74
CA GLY A 676 -5.75 -34.47 37.72
C GLY A 676 -6.47 -33.15 37.98
N TYR A 677 -7.80 -33.22 38.14
CA TYR A 677 -8.64 -32.03 38.33
C TYR A 677 -8.72 -31.64 39.83
N THR A 678 -7.54 -31.42 40.43
CA THR A 678 -7.28 -31.21 41.86
C THR A 678 -7.64 -29.80 42.33
N GLY A 679 -8.90 -29.40 42.12
CA GLY A 679 -9.48 -28.12 42.57
C GLY A 679 -8.91 -26.86 41.93
N ARG A 680 -7.91 -27.01 41.06
CA ARG A 680 -7.14 -25.95 40.43
C ARG A 680 -7.98 -24.97 39.64
N ARG A 681 -7.70 -23.68 39.79
CA ARG A 681 -8.32 -22.59 39.02
C ARG A 681 -7.49 -22.28 37.78
N ILE A 682 -8.09 -22.39 36.59
CA ILE A 682 -7.44 -22.08 35.32
C ILE A 682 -7.92 -20.70 34.83
N ILE A 683 -6.99 -19.86 34.40
CA ILE A 683 -7.24 -18.56 33.79
C ILE A 683 -6.72 -18.59 32.36
N LEU A 684 -7.55 -18.22 31.40
CA LEU A 684 -7.13 -17.94 30.03
C LEU A 684 -6.92 -16.44 29.88
N LEU A 685 -5.74 -16.00 29.44
CA LEU A 685 -5.43 -14.62 29.10
C LEU A 685 -4.99 -14.60 27.64
N ALA A 686 -5.51 -13.67 26.83
CA ALA A 686 -5.02 -13.46 25.48
C ALA A 686 -5.00 -11.98 25.10
N ALA A 687 -4.02 -11.61 24.29
CA ALA A 687 -3.88 -10.30 23.67
C ALA A 687 -3.63 -10.47 22.16
N GLY A 688 -4.14 -9.52 21.37
CA GLY A 688 -3.97 -9.53 19.92
C GLY A 688 -4.59 -10.74 19.24
N PHE A 689 -3.93 -11.23 18.19
CA PHE A 689 -4.40 -12.24 17.27
C PHE A 689 -4.78 -13.57 17.95
N GLY A 690 -4.08 -13.92 19.04
CA GLY A 690 -4.37 -15.11 19.85
C GLY A 690 -5.80 -15.19 20.39
N CYS A 691 -6.51 -14.06 20.50
CA CYS A 691 -7.88 -14.00 21.01
C CYS A 691 -8.88 -14.86 20.20
N HIS A 692 -8.73 -14.93 18.87
CA HIS A 692 -9.63 -15.71 18.00
C HIS A 692 -9.37 -17.22 18.10
N SER A 693 -8.10 -17.63 18.22
CA SER A 693 -7.73 -19.04 18.39
C SER A 693 -8.16 -19.56 19.76
N VAL A 694 -7.93 -18.80 20.84
CA VAL A 694 -8.47 -19.13 22.19
C VAL A 694 -9.98 -19.29 22.14
N THR A 695 -10.69 -18.38 21.46
CA THR A 695 -12.15 -18.44 21.35
C THR A 695 -12.63 -19.63 20.51
N THR A 696 -11.86 -20.04 19.50
CA THR A 696 -12.17 -21.23 18.67
C THR A 696 -11.92 -22.51 19.46
N PHE A 697 -10.77 -22.64 20.11
CA PHE A 697 -10.44 -23.72 21.04
C PHE A 697 -11.52 -23.89 22.13
N MET A 698 -11.98 -22.79 22.73
CA MET A 698 -13.08 -22.82 23.71
C MET A 698 -14.38 -23.38 23.14
N ASN A 699 -14.69 -23.08 21.87
CA ASN A 699 -15.86 -23.61 21.17
C ASN A 699 -15.77 -25.12 20.87
N GLU A 700 -14.58 -25.71 20.91
CA GLU A 700 -14.38 -27.15 20.74
C GLU A 700 -14.40 -27.88 22.08
N ARG A 701 -13.61 -27.43 23.07
CA ARG A 701 -13.53 -28.03 24.43
C ARG A 701 -14.62 -27.53 25.40
N GLN A 702 -15.80 -27.15 24.89
CA GLN A 702 -16.86 -26.42 25.62
C GLN A 702 -17.16 -26.98 27.03
N LYS A 703 -17.27 -28.31 27.16
CA LYS A 703 -17.65 -28.99 28.41
C LYS A 703 -16.59 -28.88 29.49
N GLU A 704 -15.33 -28.81 29.11
CA GLU A 704 -14.18 -28.81 30.01
C GLU A 704 -13.83 -27.37 30.38
N VAL A 705 -13.84 -26.46 29.40
CA VAL A 705 -13.72 -25.01 29.63
C VAL A 705 -14.77 -24.53 30.63
N VAL A 706 -16.06 -24.86 30.41
CA VAL A 706 -17.16 -24.49 31.33
C VAL A 706 -17.00 -25.09 32.74
N LYS A 707 -16.23 -26.17 32.90
CA LYS A 707 -16.04 -26.89 34.16
C LYS A 707 -14.80 -26.47 34.95
N TYR A 708 -13.72 -26.07 34.27
CA TYR A 708 -12.41 -25.86 34.90
C TYR A 708 -11.82 -24.45 34.71
N VAL A 709 -12.22 -23.72 33.67
CA VAL A 709 -11.78 -22.33 33.48
C VAL A 709 -12.58 -21.42 34.44
N SER A 710 -11.85 -20.64 35.23
CA SER A 710 -12.38 -19.74 36.26
C SER A 710 -12.55 -18.31 35.75
N CYS A 711 -11.75 -17.90 34.76
CA CYS A 711 -11.82 -16.59 34.12
C CYS A 711 -11.19 -16.65 32.72
N VAL A 712 -11.72 -15.87 31.79
CA VAL A 712 -11.12 -15.60 30.47
C VAL A 712 -10.93 -14.09 30.32
N THR A 713 -9.76 -13.62 29.91
CA THR A 713 -9.55 -12.20 29.59
C THR A 713 -8.97 -12.08 28.18
N LEU A 714 -9.63 -11.32 27.31
CA LEU A 714 -9.19 -11.07 25.93
C LEU A 714 -8.96 -9.57 25.72
N VAL A 715 -7.89 -9.22 25.02
CA VAL A 715 -7.59 -7.85 24.55
C VAL A 715 -7.31 -7.90 23.04
N PRO A 716 -8.35 -7.86 22.18
CA PRO A 716 -8.18 -8.02 20.72
C PRO A 716 -7.39 -6.91 20.03
N GLY A 717 -7.23 -5.74 20.67
CA GLY A 717 -6.70 -4.54 20.03
C GLY A 717 -7.67 -4.00 18.98
N ASP A 718 -7.14 -3.64 17.81
CA ASP A 718 -7.93 -3.16 16.65
C ASP A 718 -8.57 -4.31 15.82
N ASP A 719 -8.31 -5.57 16.19
CA ASP A 719 -8.80 -6.74 15.46
C ASP A 719 -10.31 -7.01 15.71
N SER A 720 -10.92 -7.74 14.77
CA SER A 720 -12.32 -8.12 14.78
C SER A 720 -12.76 -8.81 16.07
N LEU A 721 -13.98 -8.52 16.55
CA LEU A 721 -14.43 -8.99 17.85
C LEU A 721 -14.58 -10.54 17.90
N PRO A 722 -13.88 -11.25 18.80
CA PRO A 722 -14.01 -12.71 18.94
C PRO A 722 -15.39 -13.10 19.47
N MET A 723 -15.91 -14.27 19.04
CA MET A 723 -17.26 -14.73 19.40
C MET A 723 -17.33 -16.22 19.75
N VAL A 724 -17.83 -16.57 20.94
CA VAL A 724 -18.15 -17.96 21.28
C VAL A 724 -19.43 -18.46 20.58
N SER A 725 -19.72 -19.75 20.69
CA SER A 725 -20.93 -20.38 20.18
C SER A 725 -22.18 -19.97 21.00
N LYS A 726 -23.37 -20.09 20.40
CA LYS A 726 -24.65 -19.79 21.07
C LYS A 726 -24.87 -20.56 22.38
N LYS A 727 -24.23 -21.73 22.56
CA LYS A 727 -24.33 -22.56 23.77
C LYS A 727 -23.49 -22.02 24.93
N MET A 728 -22.32 -21.44 24.63
CA MET A 728 -21.40 -20.92 25.63
C MET A 728 -21.71 -19.48 26.05
N GLY A 729 -22.40 -18.70 25.21
CA GLY A 729 -22.69 -17.28 25.44
C GLY A 729 -23.09 -16.89 26.87
N PRO A 730 -24.03 -17.59 27.55
CA PRO A 730 -24.38 -17.29 28.95
C PRO A 730 -23.19 -17.43 29.92
N TRP A 731 -22.50 -18.58 29.90
CA TRP A 731 -21.32 -18.81 30.73
C TRP A 731 -20.19 -17.83 30.39
N TYR A 732 -20.01 -17.53 29.10
CA TYR A 732 -18.94 -16.65 28.64
C TYR A 732 -19.15 -15.20 29.09
N LEU A 733 -20.38 -14.70 29.06
CA LEU A 733 -20.73 -13.40 29.63
C LEU A 733 -20.39 -13.31 31.14
N ASP A 734 -20.68 -14.37 31.89
CA ASP A 734 -20.46 -14.41 33.36
C ASP A 734 -18.99 -14.70 33.77
N ASN A 735 -18.14 -15.16 32.84
CA ASN A 735 -16.78 -15.65 33.14
C ASN A 735 -15.68 -15.03 32.26
N SER A 736 -15.99 -14.01 31.45
CA SER A 736 -14.99 -13.35 30.62
C SER A 736 -15.02 -11.83 30.67
N PHE A 737 -13.83 -11.23 30.53
CA PHE A 737 -13.61 -9.81 30.30
C PHE A 737 -13.00 -9.64 28.91
N VAL A 738 -13.62 -8.83 28.05
CA VAL A 738 -13.15 -8.56 26.69
C VAL A 738 -12.98 -7.06 26.55
N ILE A 739 -11.72 -6.61 26.51
CA ILE A 739 -11.37 -5.18 26.61
C ILE A 739 -11.08 -4.63 25.21
N LEU A 740 -11.77 -3.55 24.85
CA LEU A 740 -11.64 -2.86 23.56
C LEU A 740 -11.19 -1.41 23.78
N THR A 741 -10.54 -0.83 22.77
CA THR A 741 -10.21 0.61 22.75
C THR A 741 -11.47 1.47 22.79
N ASP A 742 -11.36 2.74 23.16
CA ASP A 742 -12.53 3.62 23.30
C ASP A 742 -13.23 3.92 21.96
N ASP A 743 -12.49 3.85 20.85
CA ASP A 743 -12.89 4.12 19.47
C ASP A 743 -13.21 2.87 18.62
N HIS A 744 -13.06 1.66 19.18
CA HIS A 744 -13.26 0.40 18.45
C HIS A 744 -14.63 0.35 17.71
N PRO A 745 -14.71 -0.05 16.41
CA PRO A 745 -15.93 0.02 15.58
C PRO A 745 -17.17 -0.75 16.08
N TYR A 746 -17.05 -1.52 17.15
CA TYR A 746 -18.18 -2.11 17.86
C TYR A 746 -19.08 -1.04 18.52
N TRP A 747 -18.51 0.04 19.05
CA TRP A 747 -19.23 1.02 19.87
C TRP A 747 -20.25 1.86 19.10
N GLU A 748 -20.09 2.00 17.78
CA GLU A 748 -21.09 2.59 16.88
C GLU A 748 -22.28 1.65 16.61
N ARG A 749 -22.01 0.33 16.58
CA ARG A 749 -22.93 -0.68 16.04
C ARG A 749 -23.84 -1.30 17.11
N GLN A 750 -23.45 -1.20 18.39
CA GLN A 750 -24.21 -1.50 19.62
C GLN A 750 -25.18 -2.69 19.60
N LYS A 751 -24.77 -3.80 18.99
CA LYS A 751 -25.51 -5.07 19.07
C LYS A 751 -24.99 -5.91 20.24
N GLY A 752 -25.51 -5.62 21.43
CA GLY A 752 -25.26 -6.38 22.65
C GLY A 752 -25.58 -7.87 22.46
N ASN A 753 -24.63 -8.74 22.79
CA ASN A 753 -24.69 -10.16 22.47
C ASN A 753 -23.80 -10.95 23.44
N ASN A 754 -24.38 -11.89 24.19
CA ASN A 754 -23.66 -12.67 25.20
C ASN A 754 -22.52 -13.54 24.63
N ARG A 755 -22.52 -13.79 23.32
CA ARG A 755 -21.42 -14.46 22.62
C ARG A 755 -20.11 -13.65 22.58
N ASN A 756 -20.16 -12.36 22.96
CA ASN A 756 -19.03 -11.43 22.93
C ASN A 756 -18.31 -11.31 24.28
N GLY A 757 -18.81 -11.95 25.35
CA GLY A 757 -18.26 -11.82 26.70
C GLY A 757 -18.73 -10.56 27.43
N SER A 758 -18.17 -10.27 28.61
CA SER A 758 -18.39 -8.99 29.28
C SER A 758 -17.47 -7.94 28.67
N LEU A 759 -18.05 -7.03 27.88
CA LEU A 759 -17.30 -6.02 27.12
C LEU A 759 -16.94 -4.83 28.00
N ILE A 760 -15.64 -4.56 28.11
CA ILE A 760 -15.08 -3.41 28.82
C ILE A 760 -14.55 -2.40 27.80
N ARG A 761 -14.95 -1.13 27.95
CA ARG A 761 -14.38 -0.03 27.17
C ARG A 761 -13.18 0.53 27.92
N SER A 762 -12.03 0.54 27.25
CA SER A 762 -10.80 1.21 27.72
C SER A 762 -11.00 2.73 27.77
N GLU A 763 -10.20 3.42 28.58
CA GLU A 763 -10.03 4.88 28.53
C GLU A 763 -9.00 5.31 27.46
N HIS A 764 -8.47 4.35 26.69
CA HIS A 764 -7.47 4.56 25.65
C HIS A 764 -8.01 4.19 24.26
N SER A 765 -7.73 5.04 23.28
CA SER A 765 -8.04 4.89 21.86
C SER A 765 -7.09 3.92 21.13
N SER A 766 -7.36 3.65 19.85
CA SER A 766 -6.59 2.79 18.96
C SER A 766 -5.11 3.18 18.85
N GLY A 767 -4.30 2.16 18.54
CA GLY A 767 -2.85 2.22 18.61
C GLY A 767 -2.26 0.87 19.04
N ARG A 768 -0.92 0.76 18.99
CA ARG A 768 -0.20 -0.51 19.21
C ARG A 768 -0.63 -1.24 20.47
N LEU A 769 -0.83 -2.54 20.34
CA LEU A 769 -1.31 -3.42 21.40
C LEU A 769 -0.42 -3.34 22.65
N SER A 770 0.90 -3.19 22.47
CA SER A 770 1.85 -2.97 23.57
C SER A 770 1.50 -1.75 24.44
N GLU A 771 1.20 -0.59 23.86
CA GLU A 771 0.86 0.59 24.67
C GLU A 771 -0.51 0.43 25.36
N LEU A 772 -1.47 -0.27 24.74
CA LEU A 772 -2.74 -0.62 25.39
C LEU A 772 -2.51 -1.57 26.59
N MET A 773 -1.84 -2.71 26.35
CA MET A 773 -1.52 -3.73 27.36
C MET A 773 -0.73 -3.16 28.54
N LYS A 774 0.19 -2.22 28.30
CA LYS A 774 0.95 -1.52 29.32
C LYS A 774 0.07 -0.73 30.31
N HIS A 775 -1.04 -0.14 29.86
CA HIS A 775 -1.98 0.57 30.73
C HIS A 775 -2.99 -0.38 31.39
N LEU A 776 -3.53 -1.35 30.64
CA LEU A 776 -4.57 -2.26 31.13
C LEU A 776 -4.13 -3.22 32.25
N ARG A 777 -2.82 -3.42 32.45
CA ARG A 777 -2.27 -4.46 33.34
C ARG A 777 -2.88 -4.50 34.73
N CYS A 778 -3.03 -3.35 35.40
CA CYS A 778 -3.59 -3.30 36.75
C CYS A 778 -5.08 -3.70 36.73
N SER A 779 -5.87 -3.10 35.84
CA SER A 779 -7.30 -3.37 35.69
C SER A 779 -7.60 -4.83 35.31
N ILE A 780 -6.75 -5.45 34.48
CA ILE A 780 -6.83 -6.87 34.12
C ILE A 780 -6.65 -7.74 35.36
N PHE A 781 -5.57 -7.55 36.13
CA PHE A 781 -5.31 -8.40 37.30
C PHE A 781 -6.27 -8.13 38.47
N GLU A 782 -6.75 -6.90 38.65
CA GLU A 782 -7.82 -6.56 39.59
C GLU A 782 -9.15 -7.23 39.21
N GLY A 783 -9.52 -7.22 37.92
CA GLY A 783 -10.71 -7.90 37.41
C GLY A 783 -10.64 -9.42 37.55
N ILE A 784 -9.50 -10.03 37.19
CA ILE A 784 -9.25 -11.47 37.38
C ILE A 784 -9.30 -11.84 38.87
N GLN A 785 -8.62 -11.09 39.74
CA GLN A 785 -8.62 -11.35 41.19
C GLN A 785 -10.03 -11.23 41.78
N SER A 786 -10.76 -10.17 41.45
CA SER A 786 -12.16 -10.00 41.87
C SER A 786 -13.05 -11.14 41.38
N ARG A 787 -12.88 -11.61 40.13
CA ARG A 787 -13.61 -12.78 39.64
C ARG A 787 -13.28 -14.02 40.46
N LEU A 788 -11.99 -14.29 40.71
CA LEU A 788 -11.54 -15.41 41.53
C LEU A 788 -12.12 -15.34 42.96
N GLU A 789 -12.25 -14.17 43.56
CA GLU A 789 -12.87 -13.98 44.89
C GLU A 789 -14.38 -14.26 44.90
N THR A 790 -15.09 -14.06 43.78
CA THR A 790 -16.52 -14.45 43.68
C THR A 790 -16.77 -15.95 43.53
N LEU A 791 -15.75 -16.74 43.20
CA LEU A 791 -15.87 -18.18 43.02
C LEU A 791 -15.74 -18.92 44.36
N PRO A 792 -16.49 -20.03 44.57
CA PRO A 792 -16.37 -20.83 45.80
C PRO A 792 -14.93 -21.35 45.98
N PRO A 793 -14.50 -21.65 47.23
CA PRO A 793 -13.18 -22.20 47.50
C PRO A 793 -12.86 -23.38 46.58
N ALA A 794 -11.59 -23.48 46.17
CA ALA A 794 -11.11 -24.68 45.51
C ALA A 794 -11.40 -25.90 46.42
N PRO A 795 -11.94 -27.02 45.91
CA PRO A 795 -12.12 -28.21 46.72
C PRO A 795 -10.76 -28.67 47.24
N GLU A 796 -10.65 -28.77 48.56
CA GLU A 796 -9.41 -29.15 49.24
C GLU A 796 -8.95 -30.54 48.77
N SER A 797 -7.67 -30.66 48.43
CA SER A 797 -7.06 -31.95 48.12
C SER A 797 -6.73 -32.68 49.41
N ASP A 798 -7.36 -33.83 49.66
CA ASP A 798 -6.96 -34.74 50.73
C ASP A 798 -5.47 -35.09 50.61
N SER A 799 -4.78 -35.10 51.75
CA SER A 799 -3.36 -35.47 51.95
C SER A 799 -2.30 -34.66 51.17
N ASP A 800 -1.80 -33.60 51.82
CA ASP A 800 -0.35 -33.48 52.00
C ASP A 800 0.07 -34.55 53.02
N GLU A 801 0.73 -35.64 52.59
CA GLU A 801 1.53 -36.48 53.50
C GLU A 801 2.98 -36.00 53.49
N ASP A 802 3.55 -35.77 54.68
CA ASP A 802 4.94 -35.33 54.84
C ASP A 802 5.92 -36.31 54.16
N PHE A 803 6.48 -35.93 53.01
CA PHE A 803 7.76 -36.51 52.55
C PHE A 803 8.88 -35.99 53.47
N LYS A 804 9.11 -36.72 54.57
CA LYS A 804 10.19 -36.44 55.51
C LYS A 804 11.53 -36.83 54.93
N ASP A 805 12.54 -35.99 55.15
CA ASP A 805 13.94 -36.32 54.88
C ASP A 805 14.36 -37.57 55.68
N GLU A 806 14.87 -38.59 55.01
CA GLU A 806 15.73 -39.61 55.63
C GLU A 806 17.13 -39.57 54.99
N ASP A 807 18.14 -39.46 55.87
CA ASP A 807 19.56 -39.24 55.53
C ASP A 807 20.23 -40.55 55.06
N PRO A 808 20.82 -40.60 53.84
CA PRO A 808 21.19 -41.86 53.20
C PRO A 808 22.51 -42.45 53.74
N THR A 809 22.45 -43.24 54.82
CA THR A 809 23.60 -44.05 55.28
C THR A 809 23.27 -45.50 55.65
N HIS A 810 24.23 -46.38 55.33
CA HIS A 810 24.38 -47.78 55.74
C HIS A 810 23.48 -48.91 55.17
N MET A 811 24.17 -49.80 54.43
CA MET A 811 24.11 -51.29 54.55
C MET A 811 22.88 -52.06 54.01
N GLU A 812 22.97 -53.34 53.63
CA GLU A 812 24.06 -54.14 53.00
C GLU A 812 23.48 -55.52 52.58
N THR A 813 23.91 -56.12 51.47
CA THR A 813 23.58 -57.52 51.04
C THR A 813 22.08 -57.81 50.79
N GLY A 814 21.65 -58.92 50.15
CA GLY A 814 22.34 -59.95 49.38
C GLY A 814 21.54 -61.27 49.27
N GLU A 815 21.51 -61.88 48.08
CA GLU A 815 20.75 -63.11 47.69
C GLU A 815 19.19 -63.01 47.75
N ALA A 816 18.35 -63.38 46.77
CA ALA A 816 18.36 -64.24 45.57
C ALA A 816 18.05 -65.74 45.77
N LYS A 817 17.05 -66.26 44.99
CA LYS A 817 16.77 -67.67 44.54
C LYS A 817 15.24 -68.01 44.56
N VAL A 818 14.66 -68.85 43.67
CA VAL A 818 15.02 -69.29 42.30
C VAL A 818 13.86 -70.08 41.63
N ARG A 819 13.83 -70.15 40.27
CA ARG A 819 13.09 -71.13 39.40
C ARG A 819 11.55 -70.99 39.33
N GLU A 820 10.85 -71.49 38.31
CA GLU A 820 11.11 -72.66 37.40
C GLU A 820 11.32 -72.37 35.89
N HIS A 821 11.62 -73.44 35.15
CA HIS A 821 11.88 -73.49 33.69
C HIS A 821 10.70 -74.12 32.92
N ASN A 822 10.52 -73.71 31.65
CA ASN A 822 10.27 -74.53 30.45
C ASN A 822 9.91 -73.58 29.28
N GLY A 823 10.33 -73.73 28.03
CA GLY A 823 11.31 -74.66 27.43
C GLY A 823 11.66 -74.24 25.99
N GLU A 824 12.95 -74.36 25.63
CA GLU A 824 13.61 -73.99 24.35
C GLU A 824 13.34 -74.96 23.16
N PRO A 825 13.96 -74.81 21.95
CA PRO A 825 14.77 -73.70 21.36
C PRO A 825 14.11 -73.16 20.04
N LYS A 826 14.69 -72.59 18.95
CA LYS A 826 16.02 -72.48 18.27
C LYS A 826 16.12 -71.11 17.54
N GLU A 827 17.28 -70.47 17.31
CA GLU A 827 18.45 -70.75 16.43
C GLU A 827 18.15 -70.78 14.90
N ASN A 828 18.94 -70.19 13.98
CA ASN A 828 20.26 -69.50 14.03
C ASN A 828 20.36 -68.48 12.85
N ALA A 829 20.90 -67.25 13.00
CA ALA A 829 22.31 -66.80 12.75
C ALA A 829 22.74 -66.74 11.25
N LEU A 830 23.78 -66.01 10.77
CA LEU A 830 24.95 -65.33 11.38
C LEU A 830 25.34 -64.02 10.60
N HIS A 831 26.20 -63.17 11.22
CA HIS A 831 27.25 -62.33 10.59
C HIS A 831 26.82 -61.11 9.72
N ARG A 832 27.59 -60.01 9.50
CA ARG A 832 28.94 -59.45 9.86
C ARG A 832 28.93 -57.92 9.52
N ASN A 833 29.89 -57.04 9.83
CA ASN A 833 30.92 -56.83 10.88
C ASN A 833 31.76 -55.57 10.53
N THR A 834 32.57 -55.02 11.47
CA THR A 834 33.49 -53.84 11.34
C THR A 834 32.82 -52.46 11.16
N GLY A 835 33.39 -51.33 11.61
CA GLY A 835 34.51 -51.13 12.55
C GLY A 835 35.26 -49.79 12.36
N THR A 836 35.75 -49.18 13.46
CA THR A 836 36.66 -47.99 13.55
C THR A 836 36.10 -46.65 13.02
N ALA A 837 36.55 -45.45 13.45
CA ALA A 837 37.61 -45.07 14.40
C ALA A 837 37.18 -43.89 15.30
N GLU A 838 38.01 -43.56 16.31
CA GLU A 838 37.88 -42.37 17.17
C GLU A 838 38.57 -41.14 16.55
N GLU A 839 38.16 -39.93 16.95
CA GLU A 839 39.12 -38.83 17.14
C GLU A 839 38.68 -37.91 18.29
N THR A 840 39.62 -37.27 18.97
CA THR A 840 39.39 -36.56 20.25
C THR A 840 39.96 -35.15 20.20
N LEU A 841 39.20 -34.15 20.67
CA LEU A 841 39.70 -32.79 20.88
C LEU A 841 39.46 -32.33 22.32
N LEU A 842 40.45 -31.61 22.86
CA LEU A 842 40.58 -31.31 24.29
C LEU A 842 39.83 -30.02 24.66
N PHE A 843 39.16 -30.04 25.80
CA PHE A 843 38.87 -28.81 26.53
C PHE A 843 40.18 -28.18 27.03
N LYS A 844 40.36 -26.89 26.75
CA LYS A 844 41.27 -26.01 27.48
C LYS A 844 40.46 -25.07 28.38
N THR A 845 40.80 -25.03 29.66
CA THR A 845 40.28 -24.06 30.62
C THR A 845 41.23 -22.87 30.69
N GLU A 846 40.78 -21.67 30.35
CA GLU A 846 41.50 -20.43 30.66
C GLU A 846 40.63 -19.43 31.43
N GLU A 847 41.31 -18.80 32.38
CA GLU A 847 40.98 -17.96 33.53
C GLU A 847 39.75 -17.03 33.48
N SER A 848 39.12 -16.86 34.65
CA SER A 848 38.00 -15.94 34.88
C SER A 848 38.46 -14.52 35.24
N LEU A 849 37.85 -13.51 34.61
CA LEU A 849 37.97 -12.10 35.00
C LEU A 849 36.71 -11.62 35.74
N PRO A 850 36.83 -10.99 36.93
CA PRO A 850 35.68 -10.57 37.72
C PRO A 850 35.15 -9.19 37.28
N TYR A 851 33.92 -9.14 36.77
CA TYR A 851 33.18 -7.89 36.59
C TYR A 851 32.57 -7.38 37.90
N PRO A 852 32.39 -6.05 38.08
CA PRO A 852 32.14 -5.45 39.39
C PRO A 852 30.70 -5.63 39.88
N LYS A 853 30.53 -5.84 41.18
CA LYS A 853 29.22 -5.84 41.86
C LYS A 853 28.64 -4.43 41.90
N LEU A 854 27.55 -4.19 41.16
CA LEU A 854 26.68 -3.05 41.38
C LEU A 854 25.87 -3.27 42.67
N SER A 855 25.87 -2.27 43.55
CA SER A 855 25.10 -2.29 44.80
C SER A 855 23.64 -1.87 44.56
N PRO A 856 22.63 -2.53 45.16
CA PRO A 856 21.25 -2.08 45.06
C PRO A 856 21.07 -0.71 45.73
N SER A 857 20.42 0.22 45.01
CA SER A 857 19.99 1.50 45.59
C SER A 857 18.67 1.34 46.36
N PRO A 858 18.42 2.12 47.42
CA PRO A 858 17.31 1.87 48.34
C PRO A 858 15.95 2.21 47.74
N ILE A 859 14.97 1.32 47.93
CA ILE A 859 13.56 1.54 47.60
C ILE A 859 12.97 2.55 48.59
N LEU A 860 12.50 3.70 48.10
CA LEU A 860 11.72 4.65 48.88
C LEU A 860 10.25 4.21 48.95
N SER A 861 9.83 3.69 50.11
CA SER A 861 8.45 3.28 50.34
C SER A 861 7.52 4.47 50.61
N ALA A 862 6.90 5.01 49.56
CA ALA A 862 5.78 5.95 49.69
C ALA A 862 4.47 5.17 49.86
N LYS A 863 3.92 5.13 51.09
CA LYS A 863 2.54 4.67 51.31
C LYS A 863 1.56 5.71 50.76
N ALA A 864 0.75 5.32 49.78
CA ALA A 864 -0.46 6.02 49.41
C ALA A 864 -1.66 5.10 49.73
N GLU A 865 -2.47 5.48 50.71
CA GLU A 865 -3.72 4.79 51.03
C GLU A 865 -4.83 5.39 50.17
N ALA A 866 -5.49 4.57 49.36
CA ALA A 866 -6.60 4.97 48.48
C ALA A 866 -7.89 4.21 48.86
N PRO A 867 -9.10 4.80 48.73
CA PRO A 867 -10.29 4.27 49.40
C PRO A 867 -11.02 3.16 48.63
N VAL A 868 -11.43 2.11 49.35
CA VAL A 868 -12.30 1.05 48.83
C VAL A 868 -13.75 1.56 48.80
N SER A 869 -14.20 2.14 47.67
CA SER A 869 -15.61 2.56 47.53
C SER A 869 -16.21 2.57 46.11
N LEU A 870 -15.45 2.38 45.03
CA LEU A 870 -15.96 2.58 43.65
C LEU A 870 -16.77 1.38 43.07
N TRP A 871 -16.47 0.15 43.47
CA TRP A 871 -17.03 -1.04 42.81
C TRP A 871 -18.48 -1.39 43.17
N GLN A 872 -18.99 -0.98 44.34
CA GLN A 872 -20.37 -1.29 44.74
C GLN A 872 -21.44 -0.52 43.94
N GLN A 873 -21.07 0.56 43.26
CA GLN A 873 -21.99 1.39 42.47
C GLN A 873 -22.19 0.87 41.03
N PHE A 874 -21.29 0.00 40.53
CA PHE A 874 -21.38 -0.56 39.17
C PHE A 874 -22.44 -1.66 39.00
N HIS A 875 -23.02 -2.17 40.10
CA HIS A 875 -23.88 -3.36 40.07
C HIS A 875 -25.38 -3.06 40.25
N SER A 876 -25.77 -1.82 40.59
CA SER A 876 -27.18 -1.43 40.75
C SER A 876 -27.86 -1.04 39.43
N ASP A 877 -27.12 -0.39 38.53
CA ASP A 877 -27.74 0.45 37.51
C ASP A 877 -28.14 -0.33 36.24
N PHE A 878 -27.70 -1.59 36.10
CA PHE A 878 -27.93 -2.43 34.92
C PHE A 878 -29.21 -3.31 34.95
N LEU A 879 -30.07 -3.16 35.97
CA LEU A 879 -31.31 -3.96 36.10
C LEU A 879 -32.62 -3.16 36.00
N THR A 880 -32.55 -1.86 35.71
CA THR A 880 -33.74 -1.06 35.38
C THR A 880 -33.90 -0.94 33.86
N LYS A 881 -35.07 -1.31 33.33
CA LYS A 881 -35.40 -1.07 31.92
C LYS A 881 -35.45 0.44 31.67
N PRO A 882 -34.91 0.95 30.56
CA PRO A 882 -35.25 2.30 30.13
C PRO A 882 -36.75 2.35 29.81
N SER A 883 -37.45 3.33 30.39
CA SER A 883 -38.71 3.82 29.83
C SER A 883 -38.39 4.79 28.70
N ASP A 884 -39.27 4.84 27.70
CA ASP A 884 -39.28 5.96 26.76
C ASP A 884 -39.54 7.31 27.49
N ASP A 885 -39.31 8.42 26.78
CA ASP A 885 -39.44 9.83 27.22
C ASP A 885 -38.35 10.41 28.15
N ALA A 886 -37.23 10.85 27.54
CA ALA A 886 -36.43 11.99 27.99
C ALA A 886 -35.76 12.71 26.79
N PRO A 887 -35.64 14.06 26.77
CA PRO A 887 -35.17 14.82 25.61
C PRO A 887 -33.64 14.96 25.52
N LYS A 888 -33.15 15.40 24.35
CA LYS A 888 -31.76 15.80 24.12
C LYS A 888 -31.52 17.26 24.52
N GLU A 889 -30.39 17.51 25.17
CA GLU A 889 -29.51 18.69 25.00
C GLU A 889 -28.08 18.18 24.81
#